data_AF-T2JIP4-F1
#
_entry.id   AF-T2JIP4-F1
#
_cell.length_a   1.000
_cell.length_b   1.000
_cell.length_c   1.000
_cell.angle_alpha   90.00
_cell.angle_beta   90.00
_cell.angle_gamma   90.00
#
_symmetry.space_group_name_H-M   'P 1'
#
loop_
_entity.id
_entity.type
_entity.pdbx_description
1 polymer ?
#
loop_
_entity_poly.entity_id
_entity_poly.type
_entity_poly.pdbx_seq_one_letter_code
_entity_poly.pdbx_strand_id
1 'polypeptide(L)'
;MQPTDPDQFTEQAWDAIVKSQEVARRFKNQNLEVEHLVLALLEQEKGLTLRILERAEIDVPRLQQQVETFTNRQAKFATVEQLYLGRGLDIMTDRAEASRQSWDDKYISVEHLWVGFAEDERIGRKCLRSFNLDPQDLEQAIKSVRGSQKVTEKDQEDRYEALEKYGQDLTEAAREGRLDPVIGRDEEIRRVIQVLSRRSKNNPVLIGEPGVGKTAIAEGLAQRIINGDVPESLKNRQLISLDMGSLVAGAKLRGQFEERLQAVMREVTNSDGHIILFIDELHNVVGTGSREGSSMDAGNLLKPMLARGELRCIGATTLDEYRKHVEKDPALERRFQQVYVKQPSVDDTISILRGLKERYEVHHGVKITDSALVAAATLSNRYITDRFLPDKAIDLVDEAAAKLKMEITSKPVELEDVDRRLMQLQMEKLSLEVEEERGMLVVDKSSKERLEKIQQEIKELEQIHEKLGSQWQSEKQMLEEINSLKEQEEQLRHQIEQAERDYDLNKAAQLKYGKLEGLQRQLEAKETQLIDIQAQGETLLREQVTDSDIAEIVAGWSGIPVNRLLGSERQKLLDLEGHLHQQVIGQEEAVSAVAAAIRRARAGMKDPSRPIGSFLFMGPTGVGKTELARALAAFLFDSQDAMIRIDMSEYMEKNSISRLVGAPPGYIGYDQGGQLSEAVRRRPYSVVLLDEVEKAHIDVF
;
A
#
# COMPACT_ATOMS: atom_id res chain seq x y z
N MET A 1 -14.30 -3.49 -49.98
CA MET A 1 -13.58 -2.27 -49.57
C MET A 1 -12.21 -2.78 -49.19
N GLN A 2 -11.18 -2.45 -49.97
CA GLN A 2 -9.86 -3.00 -49.69
C GLN A 2 -9.32 -2.36 -48.40
N PRO A 3 -8.83 -3.14 -47.43
CA PRO A 3 -8.30 -2.63 -46.17
C PRO A 3 -6.89 -2.04 -46.36
N THR A 4 -6.78 -1.04 -47.23
CA THR A 4 -5.52 -0.39 -47.62
C THR A 4 -5.35 1.00 -47.01
N ASP A 5 -6.39 1.53 -46.37
CA ASP A 5 -6.42 2.86 -45.80
C ASP A 5 -6.50 2.81 -44.26
N PRO A 6 -5.40 3.10 -43.54
CA PRO A 6 -5.39 3.13 -42.06
C PRO A 6 -6.29 4.22 -41.47
N ASP A 7 -6.75 5.20 -42.25
CA ASP A 7 -7.61 6.28 -41.77
C ASP A 7 -9.08 5.88 -41.61
N GLN A 8 -9.45 4.68 -42.06
CA GLN A 8 -10.82 4.15 -41.98
C GLN A 8 -11.05 3.25 -40.77
N PHE A 9 -9.99 2.84 -40.07
CA PHE A 9 -10.03 1.89 -38.96
C PHE A 9 -9.64 2.54 -37.63
N THR A 10 -10.10 1.94 -36.53
CA THR A 10 -9.51 2.19 -35.20
C THR A 10 -8.11 1.61 -35.11
N GLU A 11 -7.33 2.03 -34.11
CA GLU A 11 -5.94 1.56 -33.94
C GLU A 11 -5.87 0.04 -33.71
N GLN A 12 -6.76 -0.53 -32.89
CA GLN A 12 -6.74 -1.98 -32.63
C GLN A 12 -7.21 -2.79 -33.85
N ALA A 13 -8.24 -2.31 -34.57
CA ALA A 13 -8.71 -2.97 -35.79
C ALA A 13 -7.65 -2.93 -36.90
N TRP A 14 -6.94 -1.81 -37.05
CA TRP A 14 -5.84 -1.70 -38.01
C TRP A 14 -4.66 -2.58 -37.63
N ASP A 15 -4.26 -2.60 -36.36
CA ASP A 15 -3.20 -3.48 -35.86
C ASP A 15 -3.52 -4.96 -36.13
N ALA A 16 -4.77 -5.38 -35.94
CA ALA A 16 -5.20 -6.74 -36.26
C ALA A 16 -5.07 -7.07 -37.76
N ILE A 17 -5.42 -6.14 -38.65
CA ILE A 17 -5.23 -6.28 -40.10
C ILE A 17 -3.75 -6.43 -40.44
N VAL A 18 -2.88 -5.62 -39.83
CA VAL A 18 -1.43 -5.71 -40.05
C VAL A 18 -0.90 -7.07 -39.58
N LYS A 19 -1.22 -7.48 -38.34
CA LYS A 19 -0.80 -8.76 -37.75
C LYS A 19 -1.33 -9.97 -38.51
N SER A 20 -2.52 -9.89 -39.10
CA SER A 20 -3.09 -10.98 -39.91
C SER A 20 -2.18 -11.41 -41.07
N GLN A 21 -1.34 -10.51 -41.59
CA GLN A 21 -0.35 -10.83 -42.62
C GLN A 21 0.75 -11.75 -42.10
N GLU A 22 1.18 -11.54 -40.86
CA GLU A 22 2.15 -12.39 -40.18
C GLU A 22 1.54 -13.77 -39.90
N VAL A 23 0.27 -13.81 -39.47
CA VAL A 23 -0.48 -15.05 -39.29
C VAL A 23 -0.56 -15.84 -40.60
N ALA A 24 -0.91 -15.21 -41.73
CA ALA A 24 -0.94 -15.86 -43.04
C ALA A 24 0.42 -16.46 -43.45
N ARG A 25 1.51 -15.72 -43.22
CA ARG A 25 2.88 -16.23 -43.47
C ARG A 25 3.22 -17.39 -42.54
N ARG A 26 2.84 -17.33 -41.27
CA ARG A 26 3.05 -18.39 -40.26
C ARG A 26 2.39 -19.71 -40.68
N PHE A 27 1.18 -19.64 -41.23
CA PHE A 27 0.46 -20.81 -41.75
C PHE A 27 0.83 -21.19 -43.20
N LYS A 28 1.72 -20.42 -43.84
CA LYS A 28 2.19 -20.59 -45.23
C LYS A 28 1.07 -20.49 -46.27
N ASN A 29 0.08 -19.63 -46.02
CA ASN A 29 -0.99 -19.35 -46.97
C ASN A 29 -0.63 -18.12 -47.82
N GLN A 30 -0.86 -18.21 -49.14
CA GLN A 30 -0.56 -17.12 -50.08
C GLN A 30 -1.68 -16.05 -50.11
N ASN A 31 -2.92 -16.45 -49.82
CA ASN A 31 -4.06 -15.54 -49.78
C ASN A 31 -4.38 -15.16 -48.33
N LEU A 32 -4.44 -13.85 -48.06
CA LEU A 32 -4.89 -13.31 -46.79
C LEU A 32 -6.42 -13.38 -46.70
N GLU A 33 -6.91 -14.33 -45.92
CA GLU A 33 -8.33 -14.66 -45.75
C GLU A 33 -8.84 -14.42 -44.32
N VAL A 34 -10.16 -14.52 -44.12
CA VAL A 34 -10.90 -14.29 -42.86
C VAL A 34 -10.24 -14.95 -41.65
N GLU A 35 -9.85 -16.22 -41.77
CA GLU A 35 -9.26 -17.00 -40.68
C GLU A 35 -7.99 -16.37 -40.09
N HIS A 36 -7.20 -15.64 -40.89
CA HIS A 36 -5.97 -15.01 -40.41
C HIS A 36 -6.26 -13.74 -39.61
N LEU A 37 -7.25 -12.96 -40.04
CA LEU A 37 -7.68 -11.76 -39.31
C LEU A 37 -8.32 -12.15 -37.97
N VAL A 38 -9.15 -13.19 -37.96
CA VAL A 38 -9.79 -13.67 -36.73
C VAL A 38 -8.75 -14.22 -35.75
N LEU A 39 -7.75 -14.97 -36.22
CA LEU A 39 -6.65 -15.41 -35.35
C LEU A 39 -5.84 -14.23 -34.82
N ALA A 40 -5.56 -13.21 -35.64
CA ALA A 40 -4.88 -12.01 -35.17
C ALA A 40 -5.68 -11.25 -34.09
N LEU A 41 -7.02 -11.18 -34.23
CA LEU A 41 -7.92 -10.60 -33.22
C LEU A 41 -7.98 -11.43 -31.92
N LEU A 42 -7.88 -12.76 -32.02
CA LEU A 42 -7.87 -13.67 -30.87
C LEU A 42 -6.52 -13.69 -30.14
N GLU A 43 -5.42 -13.42 -30.85
CA GLU A 43 -4.07 -13.34 -30.28
C GLU A 43 -3.77 -12.00 -29.58
N GLN A 44 -4.67 -11.01 -29.70
CA GLN A 44 -4.57 -9.77 -28.93
C GLN A 44 -4.89 -10.07 -27.47
N GLU A 45 -3.84 -10.17 -26.63
CA GLU A 45 -3.95 -10.45 -25.18
C GLU A 45 -4.77 -9.41 -24.42
N LYS A 46 -4.88 -8.19 -24.95
CA LYS A 46 -5.68 -7.09 -24.41
C LYS A 46 -6.54 -6.52 -25.53
N GLY A 47 -7.86 -6.50 -25.33
CA GLY A 47 -8.77 -5.91 -26.31
C GLY A 47 -10.22 -6.34 -26.15
N LEU A 48 -11.07 -5.62 -26.87
CA LEU A 48 -12.54 -5.75 -26.83
C LEU A 48 -13.04 -7.14 -27.27
N THR A 49 -12.25 -7.89 -28.05
CA THR A 49 -12.55 -9.23 -28.53
C THR A 49 -12.94 -10.20 -27.40
N LEU A 50 -12.14 -10.29 -26.34
CA LEU A 50 -12.39 -11.26 -25.26
C LEU A 50 -13.74 -10.99 -24.59
N ARG A 51 -14.03 -9.74 -24.24
CA ARG A 51 -15.30 -9.35 -23.60
C ARG A 51 -16.50 -9.62 -24.50
N ILE A 52 -16.40 -9.35 -25.80
CA ILE A 52 -17.47 -9.66 -26.76
C ILE A 52 -17.76 -11.17 -26.77
N LEU A 53 -16.71 -11.99 -26.84
CA LEU A 53 -16.85 -13.45 -26.91
C LEU A 53 -17.34 -14.05 -25.59
N GLU A 54 -16.82 -13.60 -24.45
CA GLU A 54 -17.30 -14.00 -23.12
C GLU A 54 -18.76 -13.60 -22.90
N ARG A 55 -19.15 -12.40 -23.32
CA ARG A 55 -20.53 -11.92 -23.23
C ARG A 55 -21.47 -12.73 -24.13
N ALA A 56 -20.96 -13.23 -25.25
CA ALA A 56 -21.67 -14.16 -26.13
C ALA A 56 -21.63 -15.62 -25.64
N GLU A 57 -21.03 -15.89 -24.48
CA GLU A 57 -20.84 -17.25 -23.92
C GLU A 57 -20.00 -18.17 -24.83
N ILE A 58 -19.06 -17.61 -25.59
CA ILE A 58 -18.13 -18.34 -26.46
C ILE A 58 -16.86 -18.69 -25.69
N ASP A 59 -16.53 -19.97 -25.63
CA ASP A 59 -15.23 -20.47 -25.16
C ASP A 59 -14.14 -20.09 -26.18
N VAL A 60 -13.34 -19.07 -25.82
CA VAL A 60 -12.31 -18.46 -26.67
C VAL A 60 -11.22 -19.45 -27.08
N PRO A 61 -10.58 -20.23 -26.16
CA PRO A 61 -9.65 -21.29 -26.55
C PRO A 61 -10.24 -22.27 -27.56
N ARG A 62 -11.50 -22.67 -27.37
CA ARG A 62 -12.17 -23.59 -28.30
C ARG A 62 -12.43 -22.94 -29.66
N LEU A 63 -12.84 -21.67 -29.71
CA LEU A 63 -13.02 -20.94 -30.97
C LEU A 63 -11.69 -20.82 -31.71
N GLN A 64 -10.62 -20.42 -31.03
CA GLN A 64 -9.28 -20.32 -31.58
C GLN A 64 -8.83 -21.65 -32.19
N GLN A 65 -8.99 -22.75 -31.46
CA GLN A 65 -8.63 -24.09 -31.95
C GLN A 65 -9.40 -24.47 -33.23
N GLN A 66 -10.70 -24.12 -33.32
CA GLN A 66 -11.49 -24.38 -34.53
C GLN A 66 -10.97 -23.59 -35.73
N VAL A 67 -10.65 -22.31 -35.52
CA VAL A 67 -10.11 -21.45 -36.57
C VAL A 67 -8.74 -21.94 -37.03
N GLU A 68 -7.82 -22.25 -36.10
CA GLU A 68 -6.50 -22.81 -36.42
C GLU A 68 -6.60 -24.15 -37.18
N THR A 69 -7.56 -25.00 -36.80
CA THR A 69 -7.81 -26.28 -37.49
C THR A 69 -8.28 -26.04 -38.92
N PHE A 70 -9.13 -25.05 -39.15
CA PHE A 70 -9.57 -24.68 -40.49
C PHE A 70 -8.43 -24.10 -41.32
N THR A 71 -7.64 -23.19 -40.76
CA THR A 71 -6.47 -22.57 -41.42
C THR A 71 -5.46 -23.62 -41.85
N ASN A 72 -5.18 -24.60 -40.98
CA ASN A 72 -4.24 -25.69 -41.28
C ASN A 72 -4.66 -26.60 -42.44
N ARG A 73 -5.95 -26.64 -42.79
CA ARG A 73 -6.48 -27.42 -43.92
C ARG A 73 -6.39 -26.67 -45.25
N GLN A 74 -6.10 -25.36 -45.23
CA GLN A 74 -5.98 -24.57 -46.45
C GLN A 74 -4.69 -24.90 -47.21
N ALA A 75 -4.66 -24.52 -48.49
CA ALA A 75 -3.49 -24.76 -49.35
C ALA A 75 -2.24 -24.05 -48.81
N LYS A 76 -1.15 -24.81 -48.65
CA LYS A 76 0.14 -24.33 -48.14
C LYS A 76 1.14 -24.20 -49.27
N PHE A 77 1.92 -23.12 -49.25
CA PHE A 77 2.98 -22.84 -50.22
C PHE A 77 4.36 -23.02 -49.58
N ALA A 78 5.35 -23.44 -50.37
CA ALA A 78 6.72 -23.64 -49.87
C ALA A 78 7.37 -22.31 -49.44
N THR A 79 7.12 -21.25 -50.20
CA THR A 79 7.58 -19.88 -49.95
C THR A 79 6.43 -18.92 -50.28
N VAL A 80 6.16 -17.96 -49.39
CA VAL A 80 5.16 -16.90 -49.59
C VAL A 80 5.90 -15.57 -49.77
N GLU A 81 6.23 -15.21 -51.01
CA GLU A 81 6.94 -13.96 -51.33
C GLU A 81 6.01 -12.75 -51.37
N GLN A 82 4.78 -12.94 -51.85
CA GLN A 82 3.74 -11.91 -51.93
C GLN A 82 2.43 -12.48 -51.40
N LEU A 83 1.73 -11.68 -50.59
CA LEU A 83 0.38 -11.97 -50.12
C LEU A 83 -0.63 -11.28 -51.02
N TYR A 84 -1.71 -11.99 -51.35
CA TYR A 84 -2.85 -11.43 -52.07
C TYR A 84 -4.07 -11.36 -51.14
N LEU A 85 -4.86 -10.30 -51.26
CA LEU A 85 -6.13 -10.21 -50.52
C LEU A 85 -7.09 -11.29 -51.01
N GLY A 86 -7.55 -12.13 -50.10
CA GLY A 86 -8.52 -13.18 -50.38
C GLY A 86 -9.94 -12.64 -50.52
N ARG A 87 -10.76 -13.32 -51.31
CA ARG A 87 -12.15 -12.91 -51.57
C ARG A 87 -13.01 -12.96 -50.30
N GLY A 88 -12.74 -13.89 -49.38
CA GLY A 88 -13.49 -13.99 -48.13
C GLY A 88 -13.26 -12.77 -47.25
N LEU A 89 -12.01 -12.35 -47.12
CA LEU A 89 -11.64 -11.17 -46.33
C LEU A 89 -12.20 -9.87 -46.93
N ASP A 90 -12.17 -9.70 -48.26
CA ASP A 90 -12.76 -8.53 -48.92
C ASP A 90 -14.28 -8.42 -48.69
N ILE A 91 -14.99 -9.55 -48.70
CA ILE A 91 -16.43 -9.59 -48.36
C ILE A 91 -16.66 -9.27 -46.88
N MET A 92 -15.81 -9.80 -45.99
CA MET A 92 -15.89 -9.53 -44.56
C MET A 92 -15.67 -8.05 -44.24
N THR A 93 -14.70 -7.39 -44.89
CA THR A 93 -14.45 -5.95 -44.70
C THR A 93 -15.57 -5.09 -45.27
N ASP A 94 -16.19 -5.47 -46.38
CA ASP A 94 -17.40 -4.82 -46.90
C ASP A 94 -18.57 -4.88 -45.91
N ARG A 95 -18.75 -6.03 -45.23
CA ARG A 95 -19.78 -6.18 -44.20
C ARG A 95 -19.48 -5.37 -42.95
N ALA A 96 -18.21 -5.32 -42.54
CA ALA A 96 -17.79 -4.47 -41.43
C ALA A 96 -18.08 -2.98 -41.74
N GLU A 97 -17.80 -2.53 -42.96
CA GLU A 97 -18.13 -1.17 -43.42
C GLU A 97 -19.65 -0.92 -43.47
N ALA A 98 -20.44 -1.90 -43.91
CA ALA A 98 -21.91 -1.79 -43.88
C ALA A 98 -22.44 -1.68 -42.45
N SER A 99 -21.87 -2.43 -41.51
CA SER A 99 -22.19 -2.34 -40.08
C SER A 99 -21.84 -0.95 -39.53
N ARG A 100 -20.63 -0.43 -39.84
CA ARG A 100 -20.20 0.91 -39.44
C ARG A 100 -21.18 1.99 -39.90
N GLN A 101 -21.63 1.91 -41.15
CA GLN A 101 -22.64 2.82 -41.70
C GLN A 101 -23.98 2.68 -40.98
N SER A 102 -24.43 1.44 -40.73
CA SER A 102 -25.69 1.18 -40.04
C SER A 102 -25.69 1.66 -38.59
N TRP A 103 -24.54 1.63 -37.93
CA TRP A 103 -24.37 2.05 -36.54
C TRP A 103 -24.00 3.53 -36.39
N ASP A 104 -23.85 4.24 -37.51
CA ASP A 104 -23.49 5.66 -37.58
C ASP A 104 -22.16 5.97 -36.87
N ASP A 105 -21.18 5.10 -37.08
CA ASP A 105 -19.82 5.23 -36.56
C ASP A 105 -18.88 5.89 -37.57
N LYS A 106 -17.80 6.51 -37.10
CA LYS A 106 -16.83 7.17 -37.99
C LYS A 106 -15.74 6.21 -38.49
N TYR A 107 -15.33 5.25 -37.67
CA TYR A 107 -14.25 4.30 -37.98
C TYR A 107 -14.73 2.85 -37.88
N ILE A 108 -14.15 1.95 -38.68
CA ILE A 108 -14.33 0.49 -38.56
C ILE A 108 -13.51 -0.01 -37.36
N SER A 109 -14.22 -0.39 -36.30
CA SER A 109 -13.70 -1.02 -35.08
C SER A 109 -13.67 -2.56 -35.14
N VAL A 110 -13.04 -3.20 -34.16
CA VAL A 110 -13.00 -4.65 -33.93
C VAL A 110 -14.42 -5.24 -33.87
N GLU A 111 -15.37 -4.50 -33.31
CA GLU A 111 -16.78 -4.89 -33.24
C GLU A 111 -17.38 -5.14 -34.63
N HIS A 112 -17.11 -4.23 -35.58
CA HIS A 112 -17.59 -4.34 -36.95
C HIS A 112 -16.95 -5.53 -37.68
N LEU A 113 -15.67 -5.80 -37.40
CA LEU A 113 -14.98 -6.99 -37.93
C LEU A 113 -15.63 -8.27 -37.40
N TRP A 114 -15.99 -8.34 -36.12
CA TRP A 114 -16.72 -9.49 -35.56
C TRP A 114 -18.12 -9.68 -36.15
N VAL A 115 -18.84 -8.59 -36.47
CA VAL A 115 -20.08 -8.67 -37.25
C VAL A 115 -19.82 -9.26 -38.65
N GLY A 116 -18.77 -8.80 -39.33
CA GLY A 116 -18.35 -9.36 -40.63
C GLY A 116 -18.02 -10.85 -40.56
N PHE A 117 -17.31 -11.27 -39.49
CA PHE A 117 -16.99 -12.68 -39.24
C PHE A 117 -18.25 -13.51 -39.01
N ALA A 118 -19.21 -13.00 -38.24
CA ALA A 118 -20.45 -13.72 -37.92
C ALA A 118 -21.21 -14.15 -39.19
N GLU A 119 -21.15 -13.34 -40.24
CA GLU A 119 -21.82 -13.62 -41.50
C GLU A 119 -20.97 -14.43 -42.50
N ASP A 120 -19.70 -14.68 -42.23
CA ASP A 120 -18.82 -15.43 -43.15
C ASP A 120 -19.31 -16.87 -43.34
N GLU A 121 -19.46 -17.28 -44.60
CA GLU A 121 -20.04 -18.59 -44.96
C GLU A 121 -18.99 -19.72 -44.96
N ARG A 122 -17.71 -19.35 -45.06
CA ARG A 122 -16.62 -20.34 -45.13
C ARG A 122 -16.40 -20.98 -43.77
N ILE A 123 -16.20 -20.14 -42.76
CA ILE A 123 -15.83 -20.52 -41.40
C ILE A 123 -16.72 -19.86 -40.33
N GLY A 124 -17.03 -18.57 -40.44
CA GLY A 124 -17.64 -17.80 -39.34
C GLY A 124 -18.96 -18.37 -38.82
N ARG A 125 -19.96 -18.48 -39.70
CA ARG A 125 -21.28 -19.07 -39.37
C ARG A 125 -21.18 -20.50 -38.83
N LYS A 126 -20.22 -21.29 -39.31
CA LYS A 126 -20.03 -22.67 -38.86
C LYS A 126 -19.45 -22.73 -37.45
N CYS A 127 -18.49 -21.85 -37.15
CA CYS A 127 -17.93 -21.71 -35.82
C CYS A 127 -19.00 -21.28 -34.82
N LEU A 128 -19.77 -20.22 -35.11
CA LEU A 128 -20.83 -19.74 -34.20
C LEU A 128 -21.90 -20.80 -33.92
N ARG A 129 -22.33 -21.55 -34.94
CA ARG A 129 -23.28 -22.67 -34.74
C ARG A 129 -22.77 -23.75 -33.80
N SER A 130 -21.45 -23.95 -33.69
CA SER A 130 -20.89 -24.93 -32.74
C SER A 130 -21.03 -24.52 -31.28
N PHE A 131 -21.32 -23.23 -31.04
CA PHE A 131 -21.66 -22.63 -29.75
C PHE A 131 -23.16 -22.37 -29.60
N ASN A 132 -24.00 -22.87 -30.52
CA ASN A 132 -25.44 -22.60 -30.58
C ASN A 132 -25.81 -21.12 -30.75
N LEU A 133 -24.96 -20.34 -31.44
CA LEU A 133 -25.19 -18.93 -31.72
C LEU A 133 -25.42 -18.71 -33.22
N ASP A 134 -26.34 -17.79 -33.52
CA ASP A 134 -26.53 -17.22 -34.86
C ASP A 134 -25.90 -15.81 -34.94
N PRO A 135 -25.71 -15.24 -36.15
CA PRO A 135 -25.06 -13.94 -36.31
C PRO A 135 -25.73 -12.80 -35.51
N GLN A 136 -27.05 -12.89 -35.33
CA GLN A 136 -27.82 -11.90 -34.55
C GLN A 136 -27.49 -11.94 -33.06
N ASP A 137 -27.15 -13.12 -32.52
CA ASP A 137 -26.81 -13.26 -31.09
C ASP A 137 -25.46 -12.60 -30.81
N LEU A 138 -24.47 -12.81 -31.69
CA LEU A 138 -23.18 -12.12 -31.58
C LEU A 138 -23.33 -10.61 -31.74
N GLU A 139 -24.17 -10.16 -32.67
CA GLU A 139 -24.47 -8.73 -32.84
C GLU A 139 -25.11 -8.13 -31.58
N GLN A 140 -26.01 -8.86 -30.91
CA GLN A 140 -26.59 -8.43 -29.63
C GLN A 140 -25.55 -8.40 -28.50
N ALA A 141 -24.68 -9.40 -28.42
CA ALA A 141 -23.58 -9.41 -27.45
C ALA A 141 -22.67 -8.19 -27.64
N ILE A 142 -22.26 -7.91 -28.89
CA ILE A 142 -21.48 -6.72 -29.26
C ILE A 142 -22.19 -5.44 -28.81
N LYS A 143 -23.46 -5.26 -29.18
CA LYS A 143 -24.25 -4.07 -28.77
C LYS A 143 -24.38 -3.95 -27.26
N SER A 144 -24.39 -5.05 -26.52
CA SER A 144 -24.44 -5.02 -25.06
C SER A 144 -23.12 -4.58 -24.41
N VAL A 145 -21.98 -4.99 -24.98
CA VAL A 145 -20.64 -4.55 -24.52
C VAL A 145 -20.41 -3.08 -24.87
N ARG A 146 -20.81 -2.69 -26.08
CA ARG A 146 -20.71 -1.33 -26.61
C ARG A 146 -21.62 -0.31 -25.89
N GLY A 147 -22.81 -0.75 -25.49
CA GLY A 147 -23.86 0.13 -24.97
C GLY A 147 -24.30 1.17 -26.01
N SER A 148 -24.39 2.44 -25.60
CA SER A 148 -24.82 3.56 -26.45
C SER A 148 -23.67 4.34 -27.10
N GLN A 149 -22.42 3.85 -27.00
CA GLN A 149 -21.25 4.57 -27.47
C GLN A 149 -21.11 4.51 -29.00
N LYS A 150 -20.49 5.53 -29.60
CA LYS A 150 -20.15 5.57 -31.03
C LYS A 150 -18.64 5.62 -31.21
N VAL A 151 -18.16 4.98 -32.26
CA VAL A 151 -16.73 4.96 -32.64
C VAL A 151 -16.41 6.22 -33.43
N THR A 152 -16.22 7.32 -32.71
CA THR A 152 -15.95 8.64 -33.29
C THR A 152 -14.46 9.01 -33.33
N GLU A 153 -13.62 8.24 -32.63
CA GLU A 153 -12.18 8.45 -32.49
C GLU A 153 -11.43 7.12 -32.72
N LYS A 154 -10.15 7.18 -33.11
CA LYS A 154 -9.37 5.98 -33.46
C LYS A 154 -8.97 5.14 -32.24
N ASP A 155 -8.90 5.75 -31.07
CA ASP A 155 -8.57 5.16 -29.76
C ASP A 155 -9.82 4.81 -28.94
N GLN A 156 -11.03 4.87 -29.52
CA GLN A 156 -12.29 4.68 -28.77
C GLN A 156 -12.34 3.32 -28.06
N GLU A 157 -11.71 2.29 -28.64
CA GLU A 157 -11.66 0.94 -28.07
C GLU A 157 -10.89 0.88 -26.75
N ASP A 158 -9.83 1.69 -26.62
CA ASP A 158 -9.03 1.77 -25.40
C ASP A 158 -9.78 2.45 -24.24
N ARG A 159 -10.84 3.20 -24.56
CA ARG A 159 -11.69 3.94 -23.61
C ARG A 159 -12.78 3.08 -22.97
N TYR A 160 -13.03 1.85 -23.45
CA TYR A 160 -13.97 0.91 -22.84
C TYR A 160 -13.41 0.20 -21.59
N GLU A 161 -12.13 0.41 -21.25
CA GLU A 161 -11.40 -0.24 -20.14
C GLU A 161 -10.78 0.79 -19.17
N ALA A 162 -11.40 1.96 -19.03
CA ALA A 162 -10.82 3.03 -18.22
C ALA A 162 -10.75 2.63 -16.74
N LEU A 163 -11.76 1.93 -16.22
CA LEU A 163 -11.78 1.45 -14.84
C LEU A 163 -10.75 0.36 -14.55
N GLU A 164 -10.45 -0.53 -15.50
CA GLU A 164 -9.41 -1.56 -15.31
C GLU A 164 -8.00 -0.97 -15.40
N LYS A 165 -7.81 0.06 -16.25
CA LYS A 165 -6.49 0.72 -16.41
C LYS A 165 -6.19 1.70 -15.29
N TYR A 166 -7.20 2.39 -14.76
CA TYR A 166 -7.05 3.50 -13.82
C TYR A 166 -7.72 3.26 -12.47
N GLY A 167 -8.22 2.06 -12.22
CA GLY A 167 -8.86 1.69 -10.98
C GLY A 167 -8.49 0.29 -10.51
N GLN A 168 -8.74 0.05 -9.24
CA GLN A 168 -8.54 -1.24 -8.57
C GLN A 168 -9.86 -1.70 -7.98
N ASP A 169 -10.35 -2.87 -8.39
CA ASP A 169 -11.55 -3.47 -7.82
C ASP A 169 -11.26 -4.03 -6.41
N LEU A 170 -11.71 -3.29 -5.39
CA LEU A 170 -11.57 -3.68 -3.98
C LEU A 170 -12.51 -4.84 -3.63
N THR A 171 -13.64 -4.97 -4.31
CA THR A 171 -14.55 -6.10 -4.12
C THR A 171 -13.97 -7.41 -4.67
N GLU A 172 -13.25 -7.35 -5.79
CA GLU A 172 -12.49 -8.51 -6.31
C GLU A 172 -11.34 -8.85 -5.37
N ALA A 173 -10.55 -7.86 -4.96
CA ALA A 173 -9.46 -8.06 -4.01
C ALA A 173 -9.96 -8.67 -2.68
N ALA A 174 -11.15 -8.29 -2.21
CA ALA A 174 -11.80 -8.90 -1.06
C ALA A 174 -12.24 -10.35 -1.33
N ARG A 175 -12.77 -10.63 -2.53
CA ARG A 175 -13.20 -11.99 -2.91
C ARG A 175 -12.04 -12.98 -2.92
N GLU A 176 -10.91 -12.54 -3.46
CA GLU A 176 -9.65 -13.28 -3.53
C GLU A 176 -8.85 -13.27 -2.22
N GLY A 177 -9.33 -12.59 -1.17
CA GLY A 177 -8.66 -12.58 0.13
C GLY A 177 -7.35 -11.82 0.15
N ARG A 178 -7.12 -10.92 -0.82
CA ARG A 178 -5.90 -10.10 -0.87
C ARG A 178 -5.94 -8.95 0.13
N LEU A 179 -7.12 -8.44 0.49
CA LEU A 179 -7.27 -7.34 1.45
C LEU A 179 -7.02 -7.77 2.89
N ASP A 180 -6.36 -6.92 3.67
CA ASP A 180 -6.12 -7.13 5.09
C ASP A 180 -7.41 -7.06 5.92
N PRO A 181 -7.48 -7.78 7.06
CA PRO A 181 -8.63 -7.69 7.95
C PRO A 181 -8.73 -6.28 8.55
N VAL A 182 -9.95 -5.74 8.58
CA VAL A 182 -10.20 -4.40 9.12
C VAL A 182 -10.73 -4.50 10.55
N ILE A 183 -9.91 -4.04 11.51
CA ILE A 183 -10.21 -4.13 12.95
C ILE A 183 -10.61 -2.76 13.51
N GLY A 184 -11.66 -2.73 14.35
CA GLY A 184 -12.01 -1.55 15.14
C GLY A 184 -12.64 -0.38 14.36
N ARG A 185 -13.12 -0.62 13.13
CA ARG A 185 -13.76 0.41 12.26
C ARG A 185 -15.24 0.15 11.95
N ASP A 186 -15.90 -0.65 12.78
CA ASP A 186 -17.27 -1.09 12.52
C ASP A 186 -18.29 0.06 12.48
N GLU A 187 -18.11 1.09 13.31
CA GLU A 187 -18.99 2.25 13.38
C GLU A 187 -18.85 3.12 12.13
N GLU A 188 -17.63 3.40 11.69
CA GLU A 188 -17.36 4.17 10.49
C GLU A 188 -17.85 3.45 9.24
N ILE A 189 -17.60 2.15 9.10
CA ILE A 189 -18.11 1.34 7.98
C ILE A 189 -19.65 1.33 7.98
N ARG A 190 -20.28 1.13 9.15
CA ARG A 190 -21.75 1.19 9.28
C ARG A 190 -22.28 2.57 8.89
N ARG A 191 -21.59 3.63 9.26
CA ARG A 191 -21.94 5.01 8.87
C ARG A 191 -21.83 5.21 7.37
N VAL A 192 -20.77 4.73 6.72
CA VAL A 192 -20.60 4.76 5.26
C VAL A 192 -21.76 4.04 4.56
N ILE A 193 -22.09 2.81 4.99
CA ILE A 193 -23.25 2.04 4.50
C ILE A 193 -24.56 2.82 4.62
N GLN A 194 -24.78 3.44 5.79
CA GLN A 194 -25.97 4.25 6.04
C GLN A 194 -26.05 5.43 5.06
N VAL A 195 -24.93 6.11 4.82
CA VAL A 195 -24.86 7.24 3.89
C VAL A 195 -25.14 6.81 2.46
N LEU A 196 -24.46 5.77 1.96
CA LEU A 196 -24.64 5.25 0.60
C LEU A 196 -26.08 4.78 0.32
N SER A 197 -26.83 4.40 1.37
CA SER A 197 -28.22 3.98 1.27
C SER A 197 -29.23 5.14 1.25
N ARG A 198 -28.79 6.40 1.41
CA ARG A 198 -29.68 7.57 1.40
C ARG A 198 -30.11 7.93 -0.02
N ARG A 199 -31.27 8.61 -0.12
CA ARG A 199 -31.76 9.21 -1.38
C ARG A 199 -31.03 10.52 -1.74
N SER A 200 -30.56 11.27 -0.74
CA SER A 200 -29.81 12.52 -0.92
C SER A 200 -28.66 12.58 0.08
N LYS A 201 -27.60 13.34 -0.26
CA LYS A 201 -26.33 13.32 0.49
C LYS A 201 -25.82 11.89 0.69
N ASN A 202 -25.79 11.14 -0.41
CA ASN A 202 -25.50 9.72 -0.46
C ASN A 202 -24.04 9.40 -0.81
N ASN A 203 -23.18 10.41 -0.88
CA ASN A 203 -21.75 10.24 -1.09
C ASN A 203 -21.03 10.53 0.24
N PRO A 204 -20.52 9.52 0.96
CA PRO A 204 -19.76 9.76 2.18
C PRO A 204 -18.37 10.34 1.85
N VAL A 205 -17.89 11.22 2.72
CA VAL A 205 -16.50 11.70 2.71
C VAL A 205 -15.87 11.37 4.05
N LEU A 206 -14.87 10.49 4.02
CA LEU A 206 -14.03 10.13 5.14
C LEU A 206 -13.06 11.28 5.43
N ILE A 207 -13.24 11.94 6.58
CA ILE A 207 -12.45 13.10 6.99
C ILE A 207 -11.60 12.72 8.19
N GLY A 208 -10.28 12.74 8.00
CA GLY A 208 -9.32 12.43 9.05
C GLY A 208 -7.89 12.71 8.59
N GLU A 209 -6.94 12.66 9.52
CA GLU A 209 -5.52 12.86 9.21
C GLU A 209 -4.96 11.73 8.31
N PRO A 210 -3.81 11.92 7.65
CA PRO A 210 -3.13 10.85 6.94
C PRO A 210 -2.75 9.70 7.89
N GLY A 211 -2.83 8.45 7.42
CA GLY A 211 -2.44 7.27 8.20
C GLY A 211 -3.46 6.77 9.24
N VAL A 212 -4.61 7.42 9.42
CA VAL A 212 -5.64 6.94 10.38
C VAL A 212 -6.46 5.73 9.91
N GLY A 213 -6.24 5.26 8.67
CA GLY A 213 -6.99 4.11 8.11
C GLY A 213 -8.26 4.49 7.35
N LYS A 214 -8.25 5.59 6.58
CA LYS A 214 -9.38 5.95 5.70
C LYS A 214 -9.60 4.92 4.58
N THR A 215 -8.53 4.47 3.94
CA THR A 215 -8.56 3.43 2.90
C THR A 215 -9.03 2.09 3.47
N ALA A 216 -8.57 1.72 4.67
CA ALA A 216 -9.03 0.53 5.38
C ALA A 216 -10.57 0.49 5.60
N ILE A 217 -11.23 1.65 5.76
CA ILE A 217 -12.70 1.70 5.85
C ILE A 217 -13.35 1.36 4.51
N ALA A 218 -12.77 1.76 3.38
CA ALA A 218 -13.24 1.39 2.05
C ALA A 218 -13.03 -0.10 1.77
N GLU A 219 -11.86 -0.64 2.12
CA GLU A 219 -11.56 -2.08 2.04
C GLU A 219 -12.51 -2.91 2.92
N GLY A 220 -12.76 -2.47 4.15
CA GLY A 220 -13.71 -3.12 5.05
C GLY A 220 -15.15 -3.06 4.55
N LEU A 221 -15.52 -2.00 3.84
CA LEU A 221 -16.79 -1.96 3.11
C LEU A 221 -16.82 -3.01 1.99
N ALA A 222 -15.74 -3.16 1.21
CA ALA A 222 -15.65 -4.17 0.15
C ALA A 222 -15.83 -5.59 0.72
N GLN A 223 -15.15 -5.90 1.82
CA GLN A 223 -15.31 -7.16 2.55
C GLN A 223 -16.77 -7.40 2.96
N ARG A 224 -17.45 -6.39 3.53
CA ARG A 224 -18.87 -6.51 3.90
C ARG A 224 -19.81 -6.69 2.71
N ILE A 225 -19.53 -6.03 1.57
CA ILE A 225 -20.31 -6.23 0.35
C ILE A 225 -20.22 -7.69 -0.11
N ILE A 226 -19.01 -8.24 -0.15
CA ILE A 226 -18.76 -9.62 -0.55
C ILE A 226 -19.36 -10.64 0.43
N ASN A 227 -19.31 -10.36 1.73
CA ASN A 227 -19.92 -11.22 2.75
C ASN A 227 -21.45 -11.12 2.80
N GLY A 228 -22.05 -10.19 2.06
CA GLY A 228 -23.50 -9.93 2.11
C GLY A 228 -23.97 -9.21 3.37
N ASP A 229 -23.04 -8.69 4.19
CA ASP A 229 -23.25 -7.92 5.42
C ASP A 229 -23.60 -6.45 5.14
N VAL A 230 -24.41 -6.24 4.10
CA VAL A 230 -24.88 -4.92 3.65
C VAL A 230 -26.37 -4.98 3.29
N PRO A 231 -27.09 -3.85 3.36
CA PRO A 231 -28.47 -3.78 2.89
C PRO A 231 -28.61 -4.19 1.42
N GLU A 232 -29.79 -4.65 1.01
CA GLU A 232 -30.06 -5.08 -0.38
C GLU A 232 -29.67 -4.03 -1.42
N SER A 233 -29.83 -2.74 -1.08
CA SER A 233 -29.44 -1.63 -1.95
C SER A 233 -27.96 -1.66 -2.34
N LEU A 234 -27.08 -2.26 -1.52
CA LEU A 234 -25.62 -2.33 -1.72
C LEU A 234 -25.11 -3.73 -2.05
N LYS A 235 -25.96 -4.77 -2.03
CA LYS A 235 -25.55 -6.12 -2.42
C LYS A 235 -25.13 -6.15 -3.89
N ASN A 236 -24.13 -6.98 -4.20
CA ASN A 236 -23.61 -7.21 -5.55
C ASN A 236 -23.14 -5.93 -6.28
N ARG A 237 -22.78 -4.89 -5.53
CA ARG A 237 -22.12 -3.70 -6.11
C ARG A 237 -20.62 -3.92 -6.16
N GLN A 238 -19.98 -3.29 -7.12
CA GLN A 238 -18.52 -3.23 -7.18
C GLN A 238 -18.02 -1.97 -6.48
N LEU A 239 -16.95 -2.09 -5.71
CA LEU A 239 -16.25 -0.95 -5.13
C LEU A 239 -14.89 -0.82 -5.80
N ILE A 240 -14.70 0.24 -6.58
CA ILE A 240 -13.48 0.47 -7.35
C ILE A 240 -12.74 1.67 -6.76
N SER A 241 -11.49 1.48 -6.37
CA SER A 241 -10.57 2.54 -5.96
C SER A 241 -9.97 3.22 -7.19
N LEU A 242 -9.98 4.55 -7.24
CA LEU A 242 -9.36 5.31 -8.32
C LEU A 242 -7.87 5.51 -8.05
N ASP A 243 -7.01 5.10 -8.99
CA ASP A 243 -5.57 5.37 -8.92
C ASP A 243 -5.23 6.70 -9.60
N MET A 244 -5.04 7.72 -8.78
CA MET A 244 -4.63 9.05 -9.22
C MET A 244 -3.23 9.05 -9.87
N GLY A 245 -2.32 8.18 -9.42
CA GLY A 245 -0.98 8.06 -9.97
C GLY A 245 -1.02 7.58 -11.42
N SER A 246 -1.79 6.54 -11.70
CA SER A 246 -1.96 5.99 -13.06
C SER A 246 -2.64 6.98 -14.02
N LEU A 247 -3.57 7.80 -13.53
CA LEU A 247 -4.19 8.85 -14.35
C LEU A 247 -3.20 9.95 -14.76
N VAL A 248 -2.28 10.32 -13.86
CA VAL A 248 -1.24 11.34 -14.08
C VAL A 248 -0.08 10.78 -14.91
N ALA A 249 0.26 9.50 -14.71
CA ALA A 249 1.41 8.87 -15.34
C ALA A 249 1.35 8.95 -16.87
N GLY A 250 2.40 9.51 -17.48
CA GLY A 250 2.51 9.66 -18.93
C GLY A 250 1.65 10.79 -19.54
N ALA A 251 0.89 11.55 -18.74
CA ALA A 251 0.17 12.72 -19.23
C ALA A 251 1.14 13.90 -19.42
N LYS A 252 1.51 14.21 -20.67
CA LYS A 252 2.37 15.37 -20.99
C LYS A 252 1.58 16.69 -21.00
N LEU A 253 0.26 16.61 -21.14
CA LEU A 253 -0.65 17.74 -21.27
C LEU A 253 -1.83 17.55 -20.32
N ARG A 254 -2.31 18.65 -19.72
CA ARG A 254 -3.44 18.65 -18.76
C ARG A 254 -4.71 18.01 -19.33
N GLY A 255 -4.99 18.21 -20.62
CA GLY A 255 -6.19 17.67 -21.27
C GLY A 255 -6.25 16.13 -21.27
N GLN A 256 -5.10 15.45 -21.33
CA GLN A 256 -5.06 13.98 -21.33
C GLN A 256 -5.51 13.38 -20.00
N PHE A 257 -5.20 14.05 -18.88
CA PHE A 257 -5.70 13.63 -17.58
C PHE A 257 -7.23 13.78 -17.50
N GLU A 258 -7.75 14.93 -17.93
CA GLU A 258 -9.20 15.19 -17.92
C GLU A 258 -9.95 14.20 -18.81
N GLU A 259 -9.41 13.88 -19.99
CA GLU A 259 -9.97 12.86 -20.89
C GLU A 259 -10.00 11.47 -20.25
N ARG A 260 -8.91 11.04 -19.60
CA ARG A 260 -8.85 9.75 -18.89
C ARG A 260 -9.83 9.68 -17.74
N LEU A 261 -9.87 10.73 -16.90
CA LEU A 261 -10.82 10.81 -15.79
C LEU A 261 -12.26 10.85 -16.30
N GLN A 262 -12.51 11.56 -17.41
CA GLN A 262 -13.82 11.60 -18.03
C GLN A 262 -14.24 10.22 -18.55
N ALA A 263 -13.32 9.44 -19.12
CA ALA A 263 -13.58 8.06 -19.54
C ALA A 263 -14.00 7.19 -18.34
N VAL A 264 -13.23 7.24 -17.23
CA VAL A 264 -13.57 6.54 -15.99
C VAL A 264 -14.96 6.94 -15.49
N MET A 265 -15.25 8.24 -15.41
CA MET A 265 -16.53 8.72 -14.88
C MET A 265 -17.72 8.33 -15.76
N ARG A 266 -17.54 8.31 -17.10
CA ARG A 266 -18.57 7.82 -18.03
C ARG A 266 -18.86 6.35 -17.80
N GLU A 267 -17.83 5.52 -17.60
CA GLU A 267 -17.97 4.10 -17.32
C GLU A 267 -18.74 3.85 -16.01
N VAL A 268 -18.39 4.57 -14.94
CA VAL A 268 -19.11 4.50 -13.66
C VAL A 268 -20.57 4.94 -13.82
N THR A 269 -20.83 5.99 -14.59
CA THR A 269 -22.19 6.49 -14.81
C THR A 269 -23.05 5.54 -15.63
N ASN A 270 -22.47 4.91 -16.66
CA ASN A 270 -23.15 3.91 -17.48
C ASN A 270 -23.41 2.60 -16.73
N SER A 271 -22.80 2.40 -15.56
CA SER A 271 -23.08 1.25 -14.70
C SER A 271 -24.41 1.34 -13.94
N ASP A 272 -25.22 2.40 -14.15
CA ASP A 272 -26.51 2.61 -13.47
C ASP A 272 -26.43 2.47 -11.93
N GLY A 273 -25.28 2.85 -11.36
CA GLY A 273 -25.02 2.81 -9.93
C GLY A 273 -24.67 1.43 -9.38
N HIS A 274 -24.34 0.46 -10.22
CA HIS A 274 -23.71 -0.81 -9.81
C HIS A 274 -22.30 -0.60 -9.27
N ILE A 275 -21.58 0.41 -9.79
CA ILE A 275 -20.23 0.75 -9.36
C ILE A 275 -20.26 1.87 -8.32
N ILE A 276 -19.54 1.67 -7.23
CA ILE A 276 -19.20 2.70 -6.24
C ILE A 276 -17.74 3.06 -6.44
N LEU A 277 -17.46 4.34 -6.63
CA LEU A 277 -16.09 4.82 -6.82
C LEU A 277 -15.50 5.30 -5.49
N PHE A 278 -14.37 4.75 -5.05
CA PHE A 278 -13.56 5.29 -3.96
C PHE A 278 -12.51 6.24 -4.54
N ILE A 279 -12.48 7.47 -4.04
CA ILE A 279 -11.55 8.51 -4.45
C ILE A 279 -10.75 8.93 -3.23
N ASP A 280 -9.53 8.40 -3.12
CA ASP A 280 -8.58 8.91 -2.12
C ASP A 280 -8.12 10.31 -2.52
N GLU A 281 -7.78 11.10 -1.51
CA GLU A 281 -7.41 12.50 -1.67
C GLU A 281 -8.40 13.30 -2.53
N LEU A 282 -9.70 13.18 -2.24
CA LEU A 282 -10.82 13.76 -3.01
C LEU A 282 -10.57 15.22 -3.46
N HIS A 283 -9.97 16.03 -2.59
CA HIS A 283 -9.57 17.42 -2.84
C HIS A 283 -8.73 17.62 -4.11
N ASN A 284 -7.90 16.65 -4.51
CA ASN A 284 -7.11 16.70 -5.75
C ASN A 284 -7.98 16.65 -7.01
N VAL A 285 -9.22 16.16 -6.92
CA VAL A 285 -10.15 16.05 -8.04
C VAL A 285 -11.15 17.21 -8.07
N VAL A 286 -11.53 17.75 -6.90
CA VAL A 286 -12.52 18.85 -6.76
C VAL A 286 -11.90 20.23 -6.49
N GLY A 287 -10.59 20.32 -6.31
CA GLY A 287 -9.90 21.54 -5.92
C GLY A 287 -9.96 22.65 -6.96
N THR A 288 -10.57 23.79 -6.59
CA THR A 288 -10.55 25.02 -7.38
C THR A 288 -9.13 25.58 -7.46
N GLY A 289 -8.56 25.67 -8.66
CA GLY A 289 -7.16 26.05 -8.96
C GLY A 289 -6.69 27.41 -8.42
N SER A 290 -6.45 27.48 -7.11
CA SER A 290 -6.25 28.75 -6.38
C SER A 290 -4.79 29.17 -6.21
N ARG A 291 -3.82 28.47 -6.79
CA ARG A 291 -2.41 28.92 -6.81
C ARG A 291 -1.73 28.59 -8.13
N GLU A 292 -0.96 29.55 -8.64
CA GLU A 292 0.01 29.39 -9.73
C GLU A 292 1.03 28.30 -9.35
N GLY A 293 0.73 27.02 -9.63
CA GLY A 293 1.68 25.92 -9.46
C GLY A 293 1.11 24.53 -9.13
N SER A 294 -0.16 24.41 -8.71
CA SER A 294 -0.83 23.11 -8.43
C SER A 294 -2.32 23.21 -8.76
N SER A 295 -3.07 22.19 -9.18
CA SER A 295 -2.86 21.01 -10.03
C SER A 295 -4.29 20.46 -10.18
N MET A 296 -4.81 20.40 -11.42
CA MET A 296 -5.90 19.49 -11.82
C MET A 296 -7.31 19.78 -11.24
N ASP A 297 -8.09 20.67 -11.87
CA ASP A 297 -9.49 20.94 -11.47
C ASP A 297 -10.47 20.14 -12.34
N ALA A 298 -10.85 18.95 -11.88
CA ALA A 298 -11.91 18.14 -12.49
C ALA A 298 -13.27 18.33 -11.81
N GLY A 299 -13.42 19.34 -10.94
CA GLY A 299 -14.66 19.60 -10.20
C GLY A 299 -15.83 19.87 -11.15
N ASN A 300 -15.57 20.46 -12.32
CA ASN A 300 -16.58 20.71 -13.35
C ASN A 300 -17.12 19.43 -14.01
N LEU A 301 -16.35 18.33 -14.00
CA LEU A 301 -16.80 17.02 -14.51
C LEU A 301 -17.67 16.30 -13.47
N LEU A 302 -17.29 16.36 -12.19
CA LEU A 302 -17.98 15.64 -11.11
C LEU A 302 -19.31 16.28 -10.72
N LYS A 303 -19.38 17.62 -10.66
CA LYS A 303 -20.57 18.34 -10.15
C LYS A 303 -21.86 17.96 -10.88
N PRO A 304 -21.93 17.92 -12.23
CA PRO A 304 -23.16 17.54 -12.93
C PRO A 304 -23.61 16.11 -12.61
N MET A 305 -22.69 15.16 -12.53
CA MET A 305 -22.99 13.74 -12.30
C MET A 305 -23.48 13.50 -10.86
N LEU A 306 -22.81 14.13 -9.89
CA LEU A 306 -23.25 14.15 -8.49
C LEU A 306 -24.60 14.88 -8.33
N ALA A 307 -24.84 15.93 -9.12
CA ALA A 307 -26.09 16.68 -9.08
C ALA A 307 -27.28 15.84 -9.53
N ARG A 308 -27.10 15.03 -10.59
CA ARG A 308 -28.09 14.11 -11.15
C ARG A 308 -28.23 12.80 -10.37
N GLY A 309 -27.25 12.48 -9.52
CA GLY A 309 -27.26 11.24 -8.73
C GLY A 309 -26.83 10.00 -9.52
N GLU A 310 -26.21 10.23 -10.69
CA GLU A 310 -25.65 9.22 -11.59
C GLU A 310 -24.34 8.63 -11.03
N LEU A 311 -23.57 9.44 -10.31
CA LEU A 311 -22.32 9.02 -9.67
C LEU A 311 -22.56 8.75 -8.18
N ARG A 312 -22.14 7.55 -7.74
CA ARG A 312 -21.97 7.22 -6.31
C ARG A 312 -20.50 7.07 -5.99
N CYS A 313 -20.04 7.83 -5.02
CA CYS A 313 -18.65 7.76 -4.60
C CYS A 313 -18.46 7.88 -3.09
N ILE A 314 -17.31 7.39 -2.64
CA ILE A 314 -16.75 7.54 -1.31
C ILE A 314 -15.49 8.38 -1.47
N GLY A 315 -15.45 9.57 -0.89
CA GLY A 315 -14.23 10.39 -0.89
C GLY A 315 -13.43 10.21 0.40
N ALA A 316 -12.12 10.42 0.35
CA ALA A 316 -11.28 10.56 1.53
C ALA A 316 -10.44 11.85 1.46
N THR A 317 -10.32 12.58 2.57
CA THR A 317 -9.52 13.82 2.65
C THR A 317 -9.22 14.21 4.10
N THR A 318 -8.44 15.27 4.31
CA THR A 318 -8.20 15.86 5.64
C THR A 318 -9.24 16.94 5.95
N LEU A 319 -9.32 17.36 7.21
CA LEU A 319 -10.29 18.38 7.64
C LEU A 319 -10.03 19.73 6.95
N ASP A 320 -8.76 20.12 6.84
CA ASP A 320 -8.38 21.40 6.26
C ASP A 320 -8.65 21.45 4.75
N GLU A 321 -8.33 20.37 4.04
CA GLU A 321 -8.62 20.21 2.61
C GLU A 321 -10.13 20.21 2.34
N TYR A 322 -10.91 19.48 3.15
CA TYR A 322 -12.37 19.48 3.04
C TYR A 322 -12.95 20.90 3.20
N ARG A 323 -12.51 21.64 4.22
CA ARG A 323 -12.94 23.02 4.47
C ARG A 323 -12.58 23.97 3.33
N LYS A 324 -11.39 23.80 2.75
CA LYS A 324 -10.91 24.66 1.67
C LYS A 324 -11.59 24.39 0.33
N HIS A 325 -11.83 23.12 -0.01
CA HIS A 325 -12.21 22.73 -1.37
C HIS A 325 -13.64 22.17 -1.51
N VAL A 326 -14.22 21.60 -0.46
CA VAL A 326 -15.56 20.97 -0.54
C VAL A 326 -16.61 21.79 0.19
N GLU A 327 -16.33 22.23 1.43
CA GLU A 327 -17.30 22.96 2.27
C GLU A 327 -17.63 24.36 1.72
N LYS A 328 -16.66 25.01 1.07
CA LYS A 328 -16.86 26.31 0.42
C LYS A 328 -17.72 26.24 -0.84
N ASP A 329 -17.92 25.07 -1.43
CA ASP A 329 -18.73 24.88 -2.64
C ASP A 329 -20.13 24.33 -2.28
N PRO A 330 -21.20 25.15 -2.35
CA PRO A 330 -22.55 24.72 -2.00
C PRO A 330 -23.15 23.64 -2.91
N ALA A 331 -22.57 23.38 -4.09
CA ALA A 331 -23.00 22.29 -4.96
C ALA A 331 -22.47 20.94 -4.44
N LEU A 332 -21.19 20.90 -4.05
CA LEU A 332 -20.53 19.71 -3.51
C LEU A 332 -21.00 19.40 -2.08
N GLU A 333 -21.07 20.42 -1.21
CA GLU A 333 -21.51 20.28 0.19
C GLU A 333 -22.93 19.65 0.31
N ARG A 334 -23.80 19.92 -0.67
CA ARG A 334 -25.15 19.35 -0.72
C ARG A 334 -25.19 17.90 -1.20
N ARG A 335 -24.10 17.36 -1.76
CA ARG A 335 -24.02 15.99 -2.27
C ARG A 335 -23.18 15.07 -1.40
N PHE A 336 -22.25 15.63 -0.65
CA PHE A 336 -21.42 14.89 0.28
C PHE A 336 -21.97 14.87 1.72
N GLN A 337 -21.65 13.81 2.44
CA GLN A 337 -21.92 13.66 3.87
C GLN A 337 -20.62 13.36 4.60
N GLN A 338 -20.28 14.19 5.57
CA GLN A 338 -19.07 14.04 6.37
C GLN A 338 -19.15 12.80 7.27
N VAL A 339 -18.05 12.05 7.32
CA VAL A 339 -17.80 10.91 8.22
C VAL A 339 -16.41 11.11 8.82
N TYR A 340 -16.34 11.48 10.10
CA TYR A 340 -15.07 11.73 10.76
C TYR A 340 -14.38 10.42 11.14
N VAL A 341 -13.13 10.27 10.75
CA VAL A 341 -12.27 9.14 11.09
C VAL A 341 -11.22 9.62 12.06
N LYS A 342 -11.38 9.23 13.33
CA LYS A 342 -10.44 9.60 14.38
C LYS A 342 -9.25 8.63 14.40
N GLN A 343 -8.11 9.15 14.84
CA GLN A 343 -6.99 8.32 15.23
C GLN A 343 -7.43 7.33 16.33
N PRO A 344 -7.10 6.02 16.22
CA PRO A 344 -7.40 5.04 17.24
C PRO A 344 -6.58 5.31 18.51
N SER A 345 -7.06 4.80 19.65
CA SER A 345 -6.27 4.81 20.89
C SER A 345 -5.08 3.84 20.80
N VAL A 346 -4.18 3.88 21.79
CA VAL A 346 -3.07 2.92 21.88
C VAL A 346 -3.62 1.49 22.01
N ASP A 347 -4.66 1.28 22.83
CA ASP A 347 -5.28 -0.04 23.04
C ASP A 347 -5.99 -0.55 21.78
N ASP A 348 -6.67 0.34 21.05
CA ASP A 348 -7.28 0.01 19.76
C ASP A 348 -6.21 -0.32 18.72
N THR A 349 -5.10 0.41 18.72
CA THR A 349 -3.96 0.14 17.83
C THR A 349 -3.34 -1.22 18.13
N ILE A 350 -3.16 -1.59 19.40
CA ILE A 350 -2.67 -2.92 19.77
C ILE A 350 -3.63 -4.00 19.23
N SER A 351 -4.94 -3.76 19.30
CA SER A 351 -5.95 -4.69 18.76
C SER A 351 -5.86 -4.81 17.22
N ILE A 352 -5.63 -3.69 16.52
CA ILE A 352 -5.37 -3.66 15.08
C ILE A 352 -4.11 -4.47 14.75
N LEU A 353 -3.00 -4.20 15.44
CA LEU A 353 -1.74 -4.90 15.24
C LEU A 353 -1.87 -6.41 15.50
N ARG A 354 -2.63 -6.82 16.52
CA ARG A 354 -2.92 -8.24 16.79
C ARG A 354 -3.71 -8.89 15.68
N GLY A 355 -4.66 -8.18 15.06
CA GLY A 355 -5.42 -8.67 13.92
C GLY A 355 -4.58 -8.78 12.64
N LEU A 356 -3.58 -7.91 12.47
CA LEU A 356 -2.65 -7.94 11.33
C LEU A 356 -1.46 -8.89 11.55
N LYS A 357 -1.18 -9.27 12.81
CA LYS A 357 0.00 -10.04 13.21
C LYS A 357 0.25 -11.26 12.32
N GLU A 358 -0.76 -12.10 12.12
CA GLU A 358 -0.62 -13.35 11.35
C GLU A 358 -0.16 -13.08 9.91
N ARG A 359 -0.68 -12.03 9.26
CA ARG A 359 -0.28 -11.67 7.89
C ARG A 359 1.16 -11.19 7.79
N TYR A 360 1.60 -10.35 8.72
CA TYR A 360 2.99 -9.89 8.75
C TYR A 360 3.96 -11.03 9.08
N GLU A 361 3.57 -11.94 9.98
CA GLU A 361 4.37 -13.14 10.29
C GLU A 361 4.55 -14.04 9.05
N VAL A 362 3.49 -14.28 8.29
CA VAL A 362 3.54 -15.08 7.04
C VAL A 362 4.36 -14.36 5.97
N HIS A 363 4.09 -13.08 5.71
CA HIS A 363 4.79 -12.31 4.68
C HIS A 363 6.31 -12.23 4.91
N HIS A 364 6.72 -12.05 6.17
CA HIS A 364 8.13 -11.94 6.53
C HIS A 364 8.78 -13.26 6.91
N GLY A 365 8.02 -14.31 7.19
CA GLY A 365 8.55 -15.58 7.69
C GLY A 365 9.17 -15.46 9.08
N VAL A 366 8.59 -14.62 9.94
CA VAL A 366 9.06 -14.37 11.31
C VAL A 366 7.90 -14.53 12.31
N LYS A 367 8.21 -14.57 13.60
CA LYS A 367 7.24 -14.47 14.69
C LYS A 367 7.28 -13.09 15.31
N ILE A 368 6.14 -12.53 15.68
CA ILE A 368 6.02 -11.21 16.30
C ILE A 368 5.44 -11.39 17.70
N THR A 369 6.22 -11.04 18.72
CA THR A 369 5.77 -11.14 20.11
C THR A 369 4.68 -10.12 20.44
N ASP A 370 3.80 -10.43 21.38
CA ASP A 370 2.78 -9.47 21.82
C ASP A 370 3.40 -8.23 22.47
N SER A 371 4.53 -8.38 23.17
CA SER A 371 5.29 -7.25 23.72
C SER A 371 5.81 -6.32 22.63
N ALA A 372 6.24 -6.84 21.47
CA ALA A 372 6.63 -6.01 20.33
C ALA A 372 5.45 -5.16 19.82
N LEU A 373 4.24 -5.73 19.72
CA LEU A 373 3.05 -4.98 19.28
C LEU A 373 2.68 -3.86 20.26
N VAL A 374 2.74 -4.15 21.56
CA VAL A 374 2.51 -3.16 22.63
C VAL A 374 3.57 -2.06 22.58
N ALA A 375 4.84 -2.42 22.39
CA ALA A 375 5.94 -1.48 22.25
C ALA A 375 5.76 -0.60 21.01
N ALA A 376 5.39 -1.16 19.87
CA ALA A 376 5.18 -0.43 18.62
C ALA A 376 4.08 0.63 18.76
N ALA A 377 2.93 0.27 19.35
CA ALA A 377 1.85 1.22 19.59
C ALA A 377 2.24 2.30 20.63
N THR A 378 2.88 1.90 21.72
CA THR A 378 3.20 2.82 22.83
C THR A 378 4.33 3.78 22.49
N LEU A 379 5.44 3.27 21.95
CA LEU A 379 6.63 4.06 21.62
C LEU A 379 6.34 4.98 20.42
N SER A 380 5.66 4.51 19.38
CA SER A 380 5.29 5.37 18.25
C SER A 380 4.35 6.49 18.66
N ASN A 381 3.38 6.22 19.54
CA ASN A 381 2.48 7.26 20.04
C ASN A 381 3.21 8.34 20.85
N ARG A 382 4.26 7.94 21.58
CA ARG A 382 5.01 8.82 22.47
C ARG A 382 6.07 9.64 21.74
N TYR A 383 6.84 9.01 20.86
CA TYR A 383 8.08 9.56 20.32
C TYR A 383 7.98 9.99 18.85
N ILE A 384 7.01 9.47 18.09
CA ILE A 384 6.80 9.82 16.67
C ILE A 384 5.53 10.68 16.60
N THR A 385 5.66 12.00 16.73
CA THR A 385 4.52 12.92 16.90
C THR A 385 3.99 13.53 15.61
N ASP A 386 4.74 13.43 14.52
CA ASP A 386 4.42 13.96 13.18
C ASP A 386 3.56 13.00 12.34
N ARG A 387 3.42 11.74 12.78
CA ARG A 387 2.57 10.72 12.16
C ARG A 387 1.46 10.26 13.11
N PHE A 388 0.42 9.68 12.54
CA PHE A 388 -0.78 9.25 13.26
C PHE A 388 -0.85 7.72 13.35
N LEU A 389 -1.51 7.22 14.41
CA LEU A 389 -1.88 5.82 14.52
C LEU A 389 -3.05 5.49 13.56
N PRO A 390 -3.18 4.24 13.09
CA PRO A 390 -2.31 3.10 13.38
C PRO A 390 -1.06 3.01 12.48
N ASP A 391 -1.00 3.78 11.39
CA ASP A 391 0.05 3.72 10.36
C ASP A 391 1.48 3.62 10.91
N LYS A 392 1.90 4.59 11.73
CA LYS A 392 3.27 4.59 12.30
C LYS A 392 3.61 3.38 13.16
N ALA A 393 2.62 2.70 13.75
CA ALA A 393 2.86 1.52 14.57
C ALA A 393 2.95 0.27 13.71
N ILE A 394 2.15 0.19 12.64
CA ILE A 394 2.23 -0.87 11.64
C ILE A 394 3.59 -0.82 10.95
N ASP A 395 4.04 0.36 10.55
CA ASP A 395 5.33 0.59 9.90
C ASP A 395 6.53 0.13 10.76
N LEU A 396 6.49 0.39 12.07
CA LEU A 396 7.52 -0.12 12.99
C LEU A 396 7.56 -1.65 13.07
N VAL A 397 6.40 -2.30 13.08
CA VAL A 397 6.31 -3.76 13.12
C VAL A 397 6.80 -4.35 11.80
N ASP A 398 6.43 -3.74 10.67
CA ASP A 398 6.85 -4.15 9.33
C ASP A 398 8.37 -4.02 9.16
N GLU A 399 8.95 -2.88 9.54
CA GLU A 399 10.40 -2.66 9.48
C GLU A 399 11.17 -3.62 10.39
N ALA A 400 10.67 -3.90 11.60
CA ALA A 400 11.28 -4.86 12.51
C ALA A 400 11.25 -6.29 11.95
N ALA A 401 10.11 -6.69 11.36
CA ALA A 401 9.97 -7.99 10.73
C ALA A 401 10.88 -8.12 9.49
N ALA A 402 10.96 -7.08 8.66
CA ALA A 402 11.83 -7.04 7.49
C ALA A 402 13.32 -7.11 7.87
N LYS A 403 13.73 -6.36 8.91
CA LYS A 403 15.11 -6.41 9.45
C LYS A 403 15.46 -7.82 9.91
N LEU A 404 14.58 -8.46 10.68
CA LEU A 404 14.84 -9.81 11.18
C LEU A 404 14.87 -10.86 10.05
N LYS A 405 13.99 -10.74 9.04
CA LYS A 405 14.04 -11.60 7.83
C LYS A 405 15.39 -11.49 7.11
N MET A 406 15.93 -10.29 7.01
CA MET A 406 17.24 -10.06 6.40
C MET A 406 18.36 -10.73 7.23
N GLU A 407 18.29 -10.68 8.55
CA GLU A 407 19.24 -11.36 9.46
C GLU A 407 19.17 -12.89 9.30
N ILE A 408 17.97 -13.46 9.21
CA ILE A 408 17.75 -14.92 9.02
C ILE A 408 18.33 -15.42 7.68
N THR A 409 18.16 -14.63 6.61
CA THR A 409 18.62 -15.01 5.27
C THR A 409 20.12 -14.81 5.06
N SER A 410 20.76 -14.00 5.92
CA SER A 410 22.19 -13.69 5.88
C SER A 410 23.01 -14.68 6.70
N LYS A 411 24.34 -14.67 6.52
CA LYS A 411 25.24 -15.47 7.34
C LYS A 411 25.28 -14.88 8.77
N PRO A 412 25.23 -15.71 9.82
CA PRO A 412 25.40 -15.25 11.20
C PRO A 412 26.77 -14.58 11.40
N VAL A 413 26.83 -13.60 12.29
CA VAL A 413 28.07 -12.83 12.57
C VAL A 413 29.19 -13.75 13.02
N GLU A 414 28.87 -14.76 13.83
CA GLU A 414 29.81 -15.77 14.31
C GLU A 414 30.45 -16.55 13.16
N LEU A 415 29.67 -16.87 12.12
CA LEU A 415 30.15 -17.56 10.93
C LEU A 415 30.96 -16.61 10.03
N GLU A 416 30.53 -15.36 9.88
CA GLU A 416 31.26 -14.34 9.12
C GLU A 416 32.64 -14.02 9.73
N ASP A 417 32.73 -13.97 11.07
CA ASP A 417 33.99 -13.75 11.78
C ASP A 417 34.97 -14.92 11.55
N VAL A 418 34.46 -16.15 11.57
CA VAL A 418 35.26 -17.35 11.25
C VAL A 418 35.69 -17.33 9.78
N ASP A 419 34.80 -17.00 8.84
CA ASP A 419 35.11 -16.86 7.41
C ASP A 419 36.21 -15.83 7.17
N ARG A 420 36.09 -14.66 7.79
CA ARG A 420 37.07 -13.58 7.68
C ARG A 420 38.43 -14.01 8.23
N ARG A 421 38.45 -14.70 9.38
CA ARG A 421 39.68 -15.19 10.00
C ARG A 421 40.35 -16.30 9.17
N LEU A 422 39.57 -17.23 8.63
CA LEU A 422 40.06 -18.26 7.72
C LEU A 422 40.70 -17.65 6.48
N MET A 423 40.04 -16.68 5.85
CA MET A 423 40.57 -15.99 4.68
C MET A 423 41.92 -15.30 5.00
N GLN A 424 42.03 -14.62 6.16
CA GLN A 424 43.28 -13.99 6.58
C GLN A 424 44.41 -15.01 6.73
N LEU A 425 44.17 -16.11 7.44
CA LEU A 425 45.16 -17.16 7.68
C LEU A 425 45.55 -17.89 6.39
N GLN A 426 44.61 -18.11 5.47
CA GLN A 426 44.89 -18.71 4.16
C GLN A 426 45.78 -17.81 3.30
N MET A 427 45.54 -16.49 3.31
CA MET A 427 46.42 -15.53 2.63
C MET A 427 47.82 -15.48 3.27
N GLU A 428 47.91 -15.52 4.60
CA GLU A 428 49.19 -15.56 5.32
C GLU A 428 49.97 -16.84 4.99
N LYS A 429 49.29 -18.00 4.96
CA LYS A 429 49.86 -19.29 4.55
C LYS A 429 50.41 -19.23 3.13
N LEU A 430 49.62 -18.74 2.16
CA LEU A 430 50.02 -18.59 0.76
C LEU A 430 51.25 -17.69 0.61
N SER A 431 51.31 -16.58 1.35
CA SER A 431 52.45 -15.67 1.33
C SER A 431 53.73 -16.36 1.83
N LEU A 432 53.64 -17.11 2.92
CA LEU A 432 54.78 -17.84 3.50
C LEU A 432 55.26 -18.99 2.61
N GLU A 433 54.34 -19.72 1.97
CA GLU A 433 54.65 -20.79 1.01
C GLU A 433 55.40 -20.23 -0.22
N VAL A 434 54.96 -19.08 -0.75
CA VAL A 434 55.62 -18.42 -1.89
C VAL A 434 57.02 -17.90 -1.54
N GLU A 435 57.23 -17.40 -0.30
CA GLU A 435 58.55 -16.98 0.17
C GLU A 435 59.53 -18.16 0.36
N GLU A 436 59.02 -19.32 0.78
CA GLU A 436 59.78 -20.58 0.86
C GLU A 436 60.15 -21.08 -0.55
N GLU A 437 59.22 -21.06 -1.51
CA GLU A 437 59.46 -21.47 -2.90
C GLU A 437 60.44 -20.56 -3.65
N ARG A 438 60.40 -19.25 -3.40
CA ARG A 438 61.28 -18.27 -4.07
C ARG A 438 62.70 -18.22 -3.50
N GLY A 439 63.01 -19.02 -2.48
CA GLY A 439 64.35 -19.09 -1.88
C GLY A 439 64.79 -17.78 -1.21
N MET A 440 63.85 -16.88 -0.90
CA MET A 440 64.12 -15.60 -0.22
C MET A 440 64.21 -15.74 1.30
N LEU A 441 63.64 -16.81 1.87
CA LEU A 441 63.86 -17.20 3.25
C LEU A 441 65.11 -18.07 3.34
N VAL A 442 66.15 -17.57 4.01
CA VAL A 442 67.03 -18.48 4.78
C VAL A 442 66.06 -19.27 5.66
N VAL A 443 66.06 -20.60 5.55
CA VAL A 443 65.14 -21.51 6.26
C VAL A 443 65.29 -21.29 7.76
N ASP A 444 64.62 -20.29 8.28
CA ASP A 444 64.68 -19.92 9.67
C ASP A 444 63.65 -20.77 10.39
N LYS A 445 64.06 -21.41 11.48
CA LYS A 445 63.21 -22.34 12.25
C LYS A 445 61.88 -21.66 12.67
N SER A 446 61.94 -20.35 12.86
CA SER A 446 60.82 -19.45 13.14
C SER A 446 59.71 -19.47 12.07
N SER A 447 60.06 -19.43 10.78
CA SER A 447 59.05 -19.38 9.70
C SER A 447 58.29 -20.70 9.55
N LYS A 448 58.97 -21.84 9.77
CA LYS A 448 58.32 -23.17 9.79
C LYS A 448 57.41 -23.34 11.00
N GLU A 449 57.87 -22.93 12.20
CA GLU A 449 57.03 -22.94 13.40
C GLU A 449 55.79 -22.04 13.26
N ARG A 450 55.91 -20.91 12.55
CA ARG A 450 54.78 -20.02 12.26
C ARG A 450 53.80 -20.65 11.26
N LEU A 451 54.30 -21.27 10.18
CA LEU A 451 53.48 -21.99 9.20
C LEU A 451 52.69 -23.14 9.87
N GLU A 452 53.33 -23.92 10.74
CA GLU A 452 52.68 -25.01 11.48
C GLU A 452 51.55 -24.48 12.38
N LYS A 453 51.77 -23.37 13.09
CA LYS A 453 50.72 -22.72 13.91
C LYS A 453 49.55 -22.24 13.06
N ILE A 454 49.81 -21.58 11.93
CA ILE A 454 48.78 -21.10 11.01
C ILE A 454 47.97 -22.28 10.46
N GLN A 455 48.62 -23.37 10.07
CA GLN A 455 47.93 -24.57 9.58
C GLN A 455 47.08 -25.23 10.66
N GLN A 456 47.54 -25.22 11.92
CA GLN A 456 46.77 -25.75 13.04
C GLN A 456 45.55 -24.86 13.34
N GLU A 457 45.71 -23.55 13.36
CA GLU A 457 44.60 -22.60 13.57
C GLU A 457 43.56 -22.66 12.44
N ILE A 458 44.01 -22.82 11.18
CA ILE A 458 43.12 -23.05 10.03
C ILE A 458 42.28 -24.32 10.26
N LYS A 459 42.90 -25.45 10.65
CA LYS A 459 42.16 -26.69 10.91
C LYS A 459 41.14 -26.56 12.02
N GLU A 460 41.47 -25.86 13.10
CA GLU A 460 40.56 -25.62 14.22
C GLU A 460 39.37 -24.75 13.77
N LEU A 461 39.63 -23.68 13.00
CA LEU A 461 38.58 -22.81 12.45
C LEU A 461 37.74 -23.48 11.37
N GLU A 462 38.30 -24.36 10.54
CA GLU A 462 37.56 -25.15 9.55
C GLU A 462 36.54 -26.08 10.23
N GLN A 463 36.92 -26.71 11.36
CA GLN A 463 35.99 -27.54 12.14
C GLN A 463 34.85 -26.72 12.75
N ILE A 464 35.17 -25.53 13.27
CA ILE A 464 34.16 -24.60 13.81
C ILE A 464 33.24 -24.12 12.69
N HIS A 465 33.80 -23.73 11.53
CA HIS A 465 33.05 -23.29 10.35
C HIS A 465 32.10 -24.38 9.85
N GLU A 466 32.55 -25.64 9.74
CA GLU A 466 31.71 -26.75 9.30
C GLU A 466 30.56 -27.01 10.29
N LYS A 467 30.85 -26.98 11.60
CA LYS A 467 29.83 -27.12 12.65
C LYS A 467 28.78 -26.01 12.56
N LEU A 468 29.21 -24.75 12.57
CA LEU A 468 28.32 -23.58 12.52
C LEU A 468 27.55 -23.52 11.19
N GLY A 469 28.21 -23.82 10.07
CA GLY A 469 27.60 -23.83 8.74
C GLY A 469 26.53 -24.91 8.60
N SER A 470 26.79 -26.13 9.06
CA SER A 470 25.79 -27.21 9.07
C SER A 470 24.60 -26.86 9.96
N GLN A 471 24.87 -26.25 11.11
CA GLN A 471 23.82 -25.85 12.04
C GLN A 471 22.93 -24.75 11.44
N TRP A 472 23.53 -23.69 10.89
CA TRP A 472 22.82 -22.61 10.23
C TRP A 472 21.96 -23.11 9.06
N GLN A 473 22.49 -24.01 8.22
CA GLN A 473 21.72 -24.62 7.13
C GLN A 473 20.51 -25.41 7.63
N SER A 474 20.67 -26.19 8.71
CA SER A 474 19.58 -26.96 9.31
C SER A 474 18.50 -26.04 9.91
N GLU A 475 18.89 -25.00 10.63
CA GLU A 475 17.97 -24.03 11.22
C GLU A 475 17.21 -23.26 10.13
N LYS A 476 17.90 -22.80 9.10
CA LYS A 476 17.30 -22.11 7.96
C LYS A 476 16.27 -22.99 7.23
N GLN A 477 16.62 -24.24 6.94
CA GLN A 477 15.70 -25.17 6.27
C GLN A 477 14.44 -25.41 7.12
N MET A 478 14.58 -25.53 8.44
CA MET A 478 13.44 -25.70 9.35
C MET A 478 12.50 -24.48 9.32
N LEU A 479 13.06 -23.26 9.31
CA LEU A 479 12.29 -22.03 9.21
C LEU A 479 11.55 -21.91 7.86
N GLU A 480 12.21 -22.25 6.75
CA GLU A 480 11.61 -22.28 5.41
C GLU A 480 10.43 -23.28 5.35
N GLU A 481 10.57 -24.46 5.93
CA GLU A 481 9.50 -25.45 6.04
C GLU A 481 8.32 -24.91 6.85
N ILE A 482 8.56 -24.30 8.02
CA ILE A 482 7.51 -23.68 8.84
C ILE A 482 6.79 -22.59 8.05
N ASN A 483 7.52 -21.70 7.37
CA ASN A 483 6.92 -20.64 6.60
C ASN A 483 6.03 -21.18 5.47
N SER A 484 6.50 -22.20 4.75
CA SER A 484 5.72 -22.85 3.69
C SER A 484 4.42 -23.48 4.21
N LEU A 485 4.43 -24.02 5.43
CA LEU A 485 3.24 -24.57 6.08
C LEU A 485 2.26 -23.45 6.47
N LYS A 486 2.76 -22.31 6.98
CA LYS A 486 1.89 -21.16 7.30
C LYS A 486 1.22 -20.56 6.07
N GLU A 487 1.96 -20.41 4.96
CA GLU A 487 1.41 -19.96 3.68
C GLU A 487 0.29 -20.89 3.17
N GLN A 488 0.50 -22.21 3.29
CA GLN A 488 -0.54 -23.19 2.94
C GLN A 488 -1.75 -23.12 3.88
N GLU A 489 -1.55 -22.80 5.16
CA GLU A 489 -2.62 -22.65 6.13
C GLU A 489 -3.50 -21.45 5.76
N GLU A 490 -2.89 -20.31 5.45
CA GLU A 490 -3.60 -19.09 5.03
C GLU A 490 -4.42 -19.35 3.76
N GLN A 491 -3.82 -19.99 2.76
CA GLN A 491 -4.53 -20.36 1.53
C GLN A 491 -5.72 -21.30 1.80
N LEU A 492 -5.56 -22.27 2.69
CA LEU A 492 -6.66 -23.17 3.07
C LEU A 492 -7.76 -22.45 3.83
N ARG A 493 -7.43 -21.56 4.76
CA ARG A 493 -8.42 -20.72 5.46
C ARG A 493 -9.22 -19.88 4.48
N HIS A 494 -8.56 -19.28 3.50
CA HIS A 494 -9.24 -18.53 2.46
C HIS A 494 -10.20 -19.40 1.61
N GLN A 495 -9.77 -20.60 1.22
CA GLN A 495 -10.62 -21.55 0.50
C GLN A 495 -11.83 -22.03 1.34
N ILE A 496 -11.65 -22.15 2.65
CA ILE A 496 -12.75 -22.47 3.58
C ILE A 496 -13.75 -21.33 3.60
N GLU A 497 -13.30 -20.08 3.77
CA GLU A 497 -14.18 -18.90 3.75
C GLU A 497 -14.89 -18.74 2.40
N GLN A 498 -14.24 -19.04 1.28
CA GLN A 498 -14.89 -19.08 -0.04
C GLN A 498 -15.99 -20.15 -0.09
N ALA A 499 -15.69 -21.37 0.34
CA ALA A 499 -16.66 -22.47 0.32
C ALA A 499 -17.85 -22.23 1.28
N GLU A 500 -17.61 -21.62 2.45
CA GLU A 500 -18.67 -21.23 3.38
C GLU A 500 -19.57 -20.15 2.76
N ARG A 501 -19.00 -19.19 2.03
CA ARG A 501 -19.76 -18.15 1.30
C ARG A 501 -20.59 -18.72 0.14
N ASP A 502 -20.05 -19.69 -0.59
CA ASP A 502 -20.73 -20.36 -1.72
C ASP A 502 -21.78 -21.39 -1.24
N TYR A 503 -21.99 -21.52 0.08
CA TYR A 503 -22.83 -22.55 0.69
C TYR A 503 -22.41 -23.99 0.36
N ASP A 504 -21.18 -24.21 -0.09
CA ASP A 504 -20.58 -25.53 -0.29
C ASP A 504 -20.04 -26.07 1.04
N LEU A 505 -20.98 -26.40 1.94
CA LEU A 505 -20.68 -26.88 3.29
C LEU A 505 -19.89 -28.19 3.28
N ASN A 506 -20.03 -29.00 2.22
CA ASN A 506 -19.27 -30.25 2.08
C ASN A 506 -17.79 -29.96 1.84
N LYS A 507 -17.48 -29.07 0.89
CA LYS A 507 -16.10 -28.64 0.61
C LYS A 507 -15.50 -27.92 1.81
N ALA A 508 -16.25 -27.03 2.46
CA ALA A 508 -15.81 -26.35 3.67
C ALA A 508 -15.43 -27.34 4.79
N ALA A 509 -16.30 -28.32 5.07
CA ALA A 509 -16.04 -29.35 6.09
C ALA A 509 -14.83 -30.23 5.74
N GLN A 510 -14.69 -30.63 4.47
CA GLN A 510 -13.55 -31.43 4.01
C GLN A 510 -12.23 -30.66 4.16
N LEU A 511 -12.20 -29.38 3.81
CA LEU A 511 -11.01 -28.55 3.95
C LEU A 511 -10.67 -28.32 5.42
N LYS A 512 -11.67 -28.01 6.25
CA LYS A 512 -11.50 -27.70 7.69
C LYS A 512 -11.05 -28.90 8.52
N TYR A 513 -11.79 -30.01 8.47
CA TYR A 513 -11.50 -31.19 9.30
C TYR A 513 -10.52 -32.18 8.66
N GLY A 514 -10.34 -32.11 7.34
CA GLY A 514 -9.42 -32.99 6.62
C GLY A 514 -8.03 -32.38 6.49
N LYS A 515 -7.92 -31.26 5.76
CA LYS A 515 -6.62 -30.68 5.38
C LYS A 515 -6.08 -29.71 6.43
N LEU A 516 -6.89 -28.77 6.92
CA LEU A 516 -6.45 -27.72 7.83
C LEU A 516 -5.99 -28.29 9.18
N GLU A 517 -6.76 -29.17 9.82
CA GLU A 517 -6.32 -29.84 11.06
C GLU A 517 -5.02 -30.65 10.87
N GLY A 518 -4.87 -31.32 9.73
CA GLY A 518 -3.66 -32.07 9.41
C GLY A 518 -2.44 -31.16 9.29
N LEU A 519 -2.60 -30.04 8.61
CA LEU A 519 -1.55 -29.02 8.44
C LEU A 519 -1.18 -28.35 9.75
N GLN A 520 -2.16 -27.98 10.58
CA GLN A 520 -1.93 -27.39 11.91
C GLN A 520 -1.14 -28.32 12.82
N ARG A 521 -1.42 -29.63 12.81
CA ARG A 521 -0.61 -30.62 13.56
C ARG A 521 0.82 -30.71 13.06
N GLN A 522 1.05 -30.58 11.75
CA GLN A 522 2.40 -30.56 11.19
C GLN A 522 3.16 -29.29 11.60
N LEU A 523 2.49 -28.14 11.53
CA LEU A 523 3.02 -26.86 11.97
C LEU A 523 3.41 -26.91 13.45
N GLU A 524 2.49 -27.32 14.32
CA GLU A 524 2.73 -27.46 15.77
C GLU A 524 3.92 -28.39 16.06
N ALA A 525 4.02 -29.52 15.36
CA ALA A 525 5.14 -30.44 15.53
C ALA A 525 6.49 -29.80 15.17
N LYS A 526 6.55 -29.04 14.07
CA LYS A 526 7.75 -28.33 13.62
C LYS A 526 8.12 -27.18 14.55
N GLU A 527 7.14 -26.41 15.01
CA GLU A 527 7.37 -25.33 15.98
C GLU A 527 7.88 -25.88 17.32
N THR A 528 7.35 -27.02 17.77
CA THR A 528 7.84 -27.68 19.01
C THR A 528 9.29 -28.12 18.85
N GLN A 529 9.65 -28.73 17.70
CA GLN A 529 11.04 -29.11 17.42
C GLN A 529 11.99 -27.90 17.48
N LEU A 530 11.56 -26.77 16.95
CA LEU A 530 12.36 -25.55 16.95
C LEU A 530 12.53 -24.96 18.37
N ILE A 531 11.47 -25.00 19.19
CA ILE A 531 11.54 -24.59 20.61
C ILE A 531 12.52 -25.48 21.39
N ASP A 532 12.51 -26.79 21.15
CA ASP A 532 13.42 -27.73 21.82
C ASP A 532 14.89 -27.47 21.46
N ILE A 533 15.16 -27.09 20.21
CA ILE A 533 16.51 -26.68 19.75
C ILE A 533 16.92 -25.35 20.39
N GLN A 534 16.02 -24.37 20.46
CA GLN A 534 16.25 -23.09 21.15
C GLN A 534 16.53 -23.26 22.63
N ALA A 535 15.80 -24.15 23.32
CA ALA A 535 15.97 -24.40 24.75
C ALA A 535 17.35 -25.01 25.10
N GLN A 536 18.01 -25.65 24.14
CA GLN A 536 19.37 -26.17 24.30
C GLN A 536 20.43 -25.07 24.24
N GLY A 537 20.05 -23.83 23.87
CA GLY A 537 20.92 -22.65 23.87
C GLY A 537 21.94 -22.63 22.75
N GLU A 538 21.79 -23.49 21.74
CA GLU A 538 22.75 -23.61 20.63
C GLU A 538 22.38 -22.73 19.42
N THR A 539 21.19 -22.12 19.36
CA THR A 539 20.67 -21.50 18.12
C THR A 539 21.48 -20.32 17.60
N LEU A 540 21.74 -20.32 16.29
CA LEU A 540 22.41 -19.23 15.58
C LEU A 540 21.42 -18.19 15.05
N LEU A 541 20.18 -18.59 14.79
CA LEU A 541 19.15 -17.73 14.23
C LEU A 541 18.09 -17.34 15.26
N ARG A 542 17.69 -16.07 15.21
CA ARG A 542 16.54 -15.54 15.94
C ARG A 542 15.37 -15.39 14.97
N GLU A 543 14.19 -15.87 15.37
CA GLU A 543 12.97 -15.81 14.55
C GLU A 543 11.91 -14.85 15.09
N GLN A 544 12.11 -14.31 16.30
CA GLN A 544 11.09 -13.53 17.00
C GLN A 544 11.43 -12.04 17.07
N VAL A 545 10.53 -11.20 16.57
CA VAL A 545 10.52 -9.76 16.79
C VAL A 545 10.08 -9.46 18.23
N THR A 546 10.89 -8.70 18.96
CA THR A 546 10.66 -8.30 20.36
C THR A 546 10.53 -6.78 20.49
N ASP A 547 10.16 -6.34 21.69
CA ASP A 547 10.14 -4.93 22.07
C ASP A 547 11.50 -4.24 21.93
N SER A 548 12.61 -4.99 22.04
CA SER A 548 13.95 -4.46 21.81
C SER A 548 14.17 -4.02 20.36
N ASP A 549 13.72 -4.81 19.37
CA ASP A 549 13.90 -4.46 17.95
C ASP A 549 13.07 -3.22 17.58
N ILE A 550 11.86 -3.14 18.13
CA ILE A 550 11.01 -1.95 17.96
C ILE A 550 11.70 -0.72 18.58
N ALA A 551 12.28 -0.86 19.77
CA ALA A 551 13.00 0.23 20.42
C ALA A 551 14.24 0.66 19.62
N GLU A 552 14.97 -0.27 19.00
CA GLU A 552 16.10 0.04 18.12
C GLU A 552 15.69 0.87 16.90
N ILE A 553 14.58 0.52 16.25
CA ILE A 553 14.08 1.27 15.08
C ILE A 553 13.62 2.67 15.51
N VAL A 554 12.84 2.75 16.60
CA VAL A 554 12.40 4.04 17.16
C VAL A 554 13.61 4.89 17.57
N ALA A 555 14.66 4.29 18.12
CA ALA A 555 15.91 4.99 18.44
C ALA A 555 16.57 5.57 17.17
N GLY A 556 16.61 4.80 16.08
CA GLY A 556 17.11 5.25 14.79
C GLY A 556 16.33 6.44 14.23
N TRP A 557 15.00 6.39 14.29
CA TRP A 557 14.13 7.46 13.78
C TRP A 557 14.13 8.72 14.64
N SER A 558 14.19 8.57 15.97
CA SER A 558 14.07 9.68 16.92
C SER A 558 15.41 10.24 17.41
N GLY A 559 16.51 9.48 17.25
CA GLY A 559 17.81 9.78 17.84
C GLY A 559 17.90 9.52 19.35
N ILE A 560 16.86 8.92 19.97
CA ILE A 560 16.82 8.63 21.41
C ILE A 560 17.50 7.28 21.69
N PRO A 561 18.47 7.19 22.61
CA PRO A 561 19.15 5.91 22.91
C PRO A 561 18.19 4.80 23.36
N VAL A 562 18.40 3.56 22.87
CA VAL A 562 17.56 2.37 23.14
C VAL A 562 17.37 2.10 24.64
N ASN A 563 18.45 2.20 25.43
CA ASN A 563 18.40 2.02 26.88
C ASN A 563 17.43 2.99 27.57
N ARG A 564 17.18 4.16 26.97
CA ARG A 564 16.19 5.11 27.48
C ARG A 564 14.77 4.74 27.05
N LEU A 565 14.57 4.12 25.89
CA LEU A 565 13.25 3.71 25.42
C LEU A 565 12.70 2.51 26.21
N LEU A 566 13.56 1.56 26.57
CA LEU A 566 13.19 0.34 27.31
C LEU A 566 13.05 0.53 28.84
N GLY A 567 13.49 1.66 29.39
CA GLY A 567 13.44 1.92 30.83
C GLY A 567 12.02 2.16 31.34
N SER A 568 11.61 1.48 32.43
CA SER A 568 10.27 1.69 33.00
C SER A 568 10.08 3.15 33.42
N GLU A 569 8.98 3.77 32.97
CA GLU A 569 8.67 5.18 33.28
C GLU A 569 8.58 5.40 34.80
N ARG A 570 8.09 4.40 35.54
CA ARG A 570 8.06 4.42 37.00
C ARG A 570 9.45 4.59 37.60
N GLN A 571 10.43 3.79 37.15
CA GLN A 571 11.79 3.87 37.69
C GLN A 571 12.44 5.21 37.34
N LYS A 572 12.28 5.69 36.09
CA LYS A 572 12.74 7.03 35.69
C LYS A 572 12.19 8.11 36.64
N LEU A 573 10.89 8.10 36.93
CA LEU A 573 10.28 9.11 37.78
C LEU A 573 10.72 9.06 39.25
N LEU A 574 11.09 7.88 39.75
CA LEU A 574 11.67 7.73 41.10
C LEU A 574 13.06 8.36 41.18
N ASP A 575 13.86 8.20 40.13
CA ASP A 575 15.25 8.68 40.07
C ASP A 575 15.36 10.14 39.56
N LEU A 576 14.23 10.82 39.32
CA LEU A 576 14.14 12.16 38.71
C LEU A 576 14.96 13.21 39.48
N GLU A 577 14.83 13.28 40.81
CA GLU A 577 15.55 14.27 41.63
C GLU A 577 17.07 14.10 41.52
N GLY A 578 17.54 12.86 41.63
CA GLY A 578 18.96 12.54 41.50
C GLY A 578 19.53 12.92 40.13
N HIS A 579 18.76 12.73 39.06
CA HIS A 579 19.18 13.13 37.71
C HIS A 579 19.23 14.65 37.54
N LEU A 580 18.24 15.38 38.07
CA LEU A 580 18.25 16.84 38.02
C LEU A 580 19.47 17.42 38.77
N HIS A 581 19.86 16.82 39.89
CA HIS A 581 21.05 17.23 40.66
C HIS A 581 22.39 16.96 39.97
N GLN A 582 22.45 16.10 38.95
CA GLN A 582 23.67 15.94 38.15
C GLN A 582 24.03 17.22 37.37
N GLN A 583 23.03 18.05 37.04
CA GLN A 583 23.20 19.29 36.28
C GLN A 583 22.91 20.54 37.13
N VAL A 584 22.01 20.45 38.11
CA VAL A 584 21.61 21.56 38.98
C VAL A 584 22.25 21.39 40.35
N ILE A 585 23.28 22.19 40.61
CA ILE A 585 24.00 22.18 41.89
C ILE A 585 23.24 23.04 42.91
N GLY A 586 22.90 22.45 44.06
CA GLY A 586 22.06 23.09 45.08
C GLY A 586 20.59 23.13 44.66
N GLN A 587 19.86 24.17 45.07
CA GLN A 587 18.42 24.37 44.74
C GLN A 587 17.51 23.19 45.15
N GLU A 588 17.84 22.48 46.23
CA GLU A 588 17.13 21.29 46.72
C GLU A 588 15.61 21.45 46.80
N GLU A 589 15.15 22.58 47.36
CA GLU A 589 13.72 22.87 47.48
C GLU A 589 13.04 22.97 46.11
N ALA A 590 13.67 23.64 45.15
CA ALA A 590 13.12 23.81 43.80
C ALA A 590 13.10 22.48 43.04
N VAL A 591 14.17 21.70 43.11
CA VAL A 591 14.27 20.38 42.45
C VAL A 591 13.22 19.42 43.03
N SER A 592 13.11 19.33 44.36
CA SER A 592 12.14 18.46 45.01
C SER A 592 10.69 18.87 44.70
N ALA A 593 10.39 20.17 44.71
CA ALA A 593 9.05 20.67 44.38
C ALA A 593 8.64 20.33 42.93
N VAL A 594 9.56 20.51 41.98
CA VAL A 594 9.34 20.18 40.56
C VAL A 594 9.14 18.68 40.39
N ALA A 595 10.01 17.86 40.97
CA ALA A 595 9.93 16.42 40.86
C ALA A 595 8.65 15.84 41.48
N ALA A 596 8.24 16.35 42.65
CA ALA A 596 7.00 15.95 43.31
C ALA A 596 5.76 16.31 42.49
N ALA A 597 5.73 17.48 41.85
CA ALA A 597 4.63 17.88 40.97
C ALA A 597 4.53 16.97 39.74
N ILE A 598 5.65 16.64 39.11
CA ILE A 598 5.72 15.75 37.94
C ILE A 598 5.25 14.34 38.31
N ARG A 599 5.73 13.78 39.44
CA ARG A 599 5.30 12.47 39.92
C ARG A 599 3.79 12.43 40.15
N ARG A 600 3.21 13.46 40.77
CA ARG A 600 1.75 13.57 40.95
C ARG A 600 0.99 13.60 39.63
N ALA A 601 1.49 14.39 38.67
CA ALA A 601 0.87 14.50 37.35
C ALA A 601 0.90 13.18 36.58
N ARG A 602 2.01 12.44 36.64
CA ARG A 602 2.18 11.13 35.99
C ARG A 602 1.42 10.01 36.67
N ALA A 603 1.14 10.14 37.98
CA ALA A 603 0.26 9.24 38.71
C ALA A 603 -1.25 9.48 38.44
N GLY A 604 -1.60 10.37 37.48
CA GLY A 604 -3.00 10.69 37.17
C GLY A 604 -3.71 11.52 38.23
N MET A 605 -2.99 12.03 39.23
CA MET A 605 -3.54 12.84 40.34
C MET A 605 -3.64 14.33 39.98
N LYS A 606 -3.87 14.65 38.69
CA LYS A 606 -4.09 16.01 38.20
C LYS A 606 -5.30 16.05 37.27
N ASP A 607 -5.80 17.24 37.03
CA ASP A 607 -6.78 17.49 35.98
C ASP A 607 -6.16 17.21 34.58
N PRO A 608 -6.76 16.33 33.76
CA PRO A 608 -6.27 16.03 32.41
C PRO A 608 -6.22 17.25 31.48
N SER A 609 -7.04 18.29 31.73
CA SER A 609 -7.10 19.51 30.92
C SER A 609 -5.99 20.53 31.22
N ARG A 610 -5.11 20.25 32.21
CA ARG A 610 -4.03 21.15 32.63
C ARG A 610 -2.64 20.62 32.21
N PRO A 611 -1.60 21.47 32.09
CA PRO A 611 -0.23 21.04 31.83
C PRO A 611 0.30 20.01 32.85
N ILE A 612 1.40 19.31 32.53
CA ILE A 612 2.03 18.34 33.44
C ILE A 612 2.51 19.03 34.73
N GLY A 613 3.07 20.23 34.61
CA GLY A 613 3.42 21.08 35.73
C GLY A 613 3.48 22.53 35.27
N SER A 614 3.20 23.45 36.18
CA SER A 614 3.37 24.89 35.97
C SER A 614 4.12 25.44 37.18
N PHE A 615 5.24 26.12 36.92
CA PHE A 615 6.19 26.54 37.93
C PHE A 615 6.56 28.00 37.70
N LEU A 616 6.74 28.75 38.78
CA LEU A 616 7.28 30.10 38.76
C LEU A 616 8.60 30.11 39.54
N PHE A 617 9.72 30.21 38.82
CA PHE A 617 11.04 30.21 39.44
C PHE A 617 11.46 31.61 39.90
N MET A 618 11.40 31.84 41.21
CA MET A 618 11.80 33.10 41.84
C MET A 618 13.22 33.01 42.41
N GLY A 619 14.02 34.07 42.25
CA GLY A 619 15.42 34.09 42.68
C GLY A 619 16.32 35.01 41.83
N PRO A 620 17.60 35.20 42.20
CA PRO A 620 18.54 36.01 41.44
C PRO A 620 18.82 35.43 40.05
N THR A 621 19.38 36.23 39.14
CA THR A 621 19.87 35.73 37.85
C THR A 621 21.12 34.86 38.05
N GLY A 622 21.32 33.88 37.15
CA GLY A 622 22.50 33.01 37.18
C GLY A 622 22.50 31.89 38.23
N VAL A 623 21.44 31.74 39.04
CA VAL A 623 21.36 30.70 40.10
C VAL A 623 20.89 29.31 39.61
N GLY A 624 20.69 29.14 38.29
CA GLY A 624 20.32 27.84 37.69
C GLY A 624 18.84 27.67 37.31
N LYS A 625 18.01 28.72 37.28
CA LYS A 625 16.59 28.63 36.88
C LYS A 625 16.40 28.04 35.48
N THR A 626 17.09 28.60 34.49
CA THR A 626 17.08 28.14 33.10
C THR A 626 17.68 26.74 32.98
N GLU A 627 18.69 26.44 33.80
CA GLU A 627 19.36 25.14 33.78
C GLU A 627 18.47 24.04 34.33
N LEU A 628 17.66 24.32 35.37
CA LEU A 628 16.64 23.41 35.85
C LEU A 628 15.59 23.10 34.79
N ALA A 629 15.15 24.11 34.02
CA ALA A 629 14.22 23.89 32.90
C ALA A 629 14.85 23.05 31.78
N ARG A 630 16.13 23.28 31.46
CA ARG A 630 16.90 22.52 30.46
C ARG A 630 17.10 21.06 30.91
N ALA A 631 17.51 20.85 32.16
CA ALA A 631 17.66 19.53 32.75
C ALA A 631 16.33 18.77 32.77
N LEU A 632 15.23 19.47 33.05
CA LEU A 632 13.88 18.90 32.99
C LEU A 632 13.49 18.47 31.58
N ALA A 633 13.78 19.28 30.57
CA ALA A 633 13.53 18.93 29.17
C ALA A 633 14.35 17.70 28.76
N ALA A 634 15.63 17.69 29.09
CA ALA A 634 16.54 16.58 28.83
C ALA A 634 16.09 15.28 29.51
N PHE A 635 15.51 15.35 30.71
CA PHE A 635 15.08 14.18 31.44
C PHE A 635 13.70 13.67 31.03
N LEU A 636 12.70 14.56 30.94
CA LEU A 636 11.31 14.15 30.67
C LEU A 636 11.07 13.82 29.20
N PHE A 637 11.77 14.50 28.31
CA PHE A 637 11.57 14.43 26.86
C PHE A 637 12.84 13.98 26.12
N ASP A 638 13.82 13.46 26.87
CA ASP A 638 15.04 12.85 26.37
C ASP A 638 15.89 13.79 25.46
N SER A 639 15.60 15.09 25.42
CA SER A 639 16.28 16.08 24.57
C SER A 639 16.31 17.47 25.21
N GLN A 640 17.46 18.15 25.18
CA GLN A 640 17.56 19.55 25.59
C GLN A 640 16.81 20.49 24.62
N ASP A 641 16.71 20.08 23.35
CA ASP A 641 15.98 20.83 22.31
C ASP A 641 14.46 20.72 22.49
N ALA A 642 13.98 19.86 23.40
CA ALA A 642 12.59 19.85 23.84
C ALA A 642 12.25 21.02 24.76
N MET A 643 13.18 21.96 24.99
CA MET A 643 12.89 23.23 25.67
C MET A 643 12.54 24.32 24.64
N ILE A 644 11.28 24.77 24.66
CA ILE A 644 10.82 25.93 23.91
C ILE A 644 11.05 27.16 24.78
N ARG A 645 12.10 27.92 24.49
CA ARG A 645 12.40 29.18 25.20
C ARG A 645 11.77 30.36 24.47
N ILE A 646 10.96 31.13 25.20
CA ILE A 646 10.42 32.39 24.73
C ILE A 646 10.91 33.50 25.67
N ASP A 647 11.62 34.47 25.10
CA ASP A 647 12.07 35.66 25.83
C ASP A 647 10.92 36.67 25.92
N MET A 648 10.40 36.90 27.13
CA MET A 648 9.26 37.79 27.34
C MET A 648 9.63 39.27 27.19
N SER A 649 10.91 39.64 27.15
CA SER A 649 11.35 40.99 26.78
C SER A 649 10.92 41.38 25.36
N GLU A 650 10.74 40.43 24.45
CA GLU A 650 10.26 40.70 23.09
C GLU A 650 8.74 40.99 23.03
N TYR A 651 8.04 40.75 24.14
CA TYR A 651 6.58 40.78 24.26
C TYR A 651 6.05 41.88 25.19
N MET A 652 6.79 42.99 25.30
CA MET A 652 6.42 44.16 26.12
C MET A 652 5.24 44.95 25.55
N GLU A 653 5.00 44.87 24.23
CA GLU A 653 3.97 45.65 23.53
C GLU A 653 2.73 44.80 23.20
N LYS A 654 1.54 45.41 23.25
CA LYS A 654 0.28 44.72 22.92
C LYS A 654 0.24 44.06 21.54
N ASN A 655 0.87 44.66 20.53
CA ASN A 655 0.86 44.12 19.16
C ASN A 655 1.76 42.90 18.98
N SER A 656 2.63 42.59 19.96
CA SER A 656 3.52 41.42 19.91
C SER A 656 2.80 40.09 20.17
N ILE A 657 1.61 40.12 20.78
CA ILE A 657 0.85 38.92 21.17
C ILE A 657 0.45 38.06 19.96
N SER A 658 0.12 38.71 18.84
CA SER A 658 -0.21 38.03 17.59
C SER A 658 0.97 37.22 17.05
N ARG A 659 2.22 37.60 17.36
CA ARG A 659 3.41 36.79 17.03
C ARG A 659 3.54 35.56 17.92
N LEU A 660 3.07 35.63 19.18
CA LEU A 660 3.15 34.52 20.13
C LEU A 660 2.12 33.42 19.83
N VAL A 661 0.85 33.81 19.64
CA VAL A 661 -0.29 32.88 19.53
C VAL A 661 -0.79 32.71 18.09
N GLY A 662 -0.55 33.70 17.22
CA GLY A 662 -1.03 33.74 15.84
C GLY A 662 -1.91 34.96 15.58
N ALA A 663 -2.00 35.37 14.31
CA ALA A 663 -2.84 36.50 13.92
C ALA A 663 -4.33 36.13 14.06
N PRO A 664 -5.22 37.08 14.41
CA PRO A 664 -6.67 36.82 14.44
C PRO A 664 -7.25 36.66 13.01
N PRO A 665 -8.44 36.03 12.86
CA PRO A 665 -9.10 35.86 11.57
C PRO A 665 -9.25 37.19 10.81
N GLY A 666 -8.80 37.21 9.55
CA GLY A 666 -8.87 38.40 8.68
C GLY A 666 -7.59 39.26 8.65
N TYR A 667 -6.54 38.90 9.40
CA TYR A 667 -5.23 39.55 9.34
C TYR A 667 -4.21 38.70 8.56
N ILE A 668 -3.20 39.36 7.96
CA ILE A 668 -2.11 38.68 7.23
C ILE A 668 -1.39 37.75 8.22
N GLY A 669 -1.26 36.47 7.85
CA GLY A 669 -0.67 35.44 8.71
C GLY A 669 -1.68 34.66 9.57
N TYR A 670 -3.00 34.82 9.39
CA TYR A 670 -4.02 34.02 10.10
C TYR A 670 -3.83 32.50 9.90
N ASP A 671 -3.42 32.07 8.70
CA ASP A 671 -3.17 30.66 8.40
C ASP A 671 -1.80 30.16 8.93
N GLN A 672 -1.00 31.04 9.55
CA GLN A 672 0.28 30.71 10.17
C GLN A 672 0.11 30.80 11.71
N GLY A 673 0.32 29.69 12.42
CA GLY A 673 0.28 29.75 13.88
C GLY A 673 1.41 30.63 14.45
N GLY A 674 1.22 31.18 15.65
CA GLY A 674 2.24 31.96 16.34
C GLY A 674 3.43 31.13 16.83
N GLN A 675 4.51 31.81 17.22
CA GLN A 675 5.78 31.22 17.63
C GLN A 675 5.61 30.16 18.72
N LEU A 676 4.76 30.40 19.72
CA LEU A 676 4.48 29.43 20.78
C LEU A 676 3.55 28.32 20.29
N SER A 677 2.45 28.67 19.65
CA SER A 677 1.45 27.69 19.20
C SER A 677 2.02 26.69 18.19
N GLU A 678 2.87 27.12 17.26
CA GLU A 678 3.51 26.23 16.28
C GLU A 678 4.62 25.40 16.91
N ALA A 679 5.43 25.98 17.79
CA ALA A 679 6.46 25.23 18.49
C ALA A 679 5.86 24.10 19.34
N VAL A 680 4.77 24.38 20.08
CA VAL A 680 4.06 23.38 20.87
C VAL A 680 3.29 22.39 19.99
N ARG A 681 2.69 22.82 18.87
CA ARG A 681 2.04 21.92 17.91
C ARG A 681 3.01 20.91 17.31
N ARG A 682 4.22 21.36 16.92
CA ARG A 682 5.28 20.50 16.37
C ARG A 682 5.91 19.60 17.43
N ARG A 683 6.02 20.07 18.67
CA ARG A 683 6.55 19.29 19.81
C ARG A 683 5.63 19.40 21.03
N PRO A 684 4.54 18.60 21.08
CA PRO A 684 3.58 18.62 22.18
C PRO A 684 4.19 18.23 23.54
N TYR A 685 5.22 17.39 23.50
CA TYR A 685 6.00 16.97 24.67
C TYR A 685 7.25 17.84 24.81
N SER A 686 7.08 18.99 25.44
CA SER A 686 8.15 19.99 25.60
C SER A 686 8.05 20.73 26.93
N VAL A 687 9.16 21.35 27.33
CA VAL A 687 9.20 22.32 28.43
C VAL A 687 9.09 23.72 27.80
N VAL A 688 8.03 24.46 28.13
CA VAL A 688 7.90 25.86 27.72
C VAL A 688 8.51 26.74 28.81
N LEU A 689 9.62 27.41 28.49
CA LEU A 689 10.29 28.37 29.37
C LEU A 689 9.93 29.78 28.93
N LEU A 690 9.18 30.49 29.78
CA LEU A 690 8.92 31.93 29.65
C LEU A 690 9.98 32.67 30.46
N ASP A 691 11.01 33.17 29.77
CA ASP A 691 12.12 33.86 30.41
C ASP A 691 11.77 35.33 30.66
N GLU A 692 12.22 35.88 31.80
CA GLU A 692 11.93 37.27 32.22
C GLU A 692 10.43 37.65 32.16
N VAL A 693 9.54 36.75 32.61
CA VAL A 693 8.08 36.90 32.51
C VAL A 693 7.57 38.22 33.08
N GLU A 694 8.23 38.78 34.09
CA GLU A 694 7.91 40.08 34.67
C GLU A 694 7.97 41.26 33.69
N LYS A 695 8.64 41.12 32.54
CA LYS A 695 8.71 42.13 31.48
C LYS A 695 7.57 42.01 30.46
N ALA A 696 6.81 40.92 30.47
CA ALA A 696 5.71 40.71 29.52
C ALA A 696 4.60 41.77 29.68
N HIS A 697 3.93 42.09 28.57
CA HIS A 697 2.71 42.90 28.62
C HIS A 697 1.60 42.19 29.41
N ILE A 698 0.70 42.94 30.06
CA ILE A 698 -0.38 42.38 30.89
C ILE A 698 -1.31 41.43 30.14
N ASP A 699 -1.53 41.66 28.85
CA ASP A 699 -2.37 40.78 28.01
C ASP A 699 -1.71 39.41 27.71
N VAL A 700 -0.42 39.22 28.00
CA VAL A 700 0.29 37.94 27.92
C VAL A 700 0.14 37.12 29.21
N PHE A 701 0.01 37.79 30.36
CA PHE A 701 -0.26 37.20 31.67
C PHE A 701 -1.71 36.74 31.79
#